data_AF-A0A4V6A5W2-F1
#
_entry.id   AF-A0A4V6A5W2-F1
#
_cell.length_a   1.000
_cell.length_b   1.000
_cell.length_c   1.000
_cell.angle_alpha   90.00
_cell.angle_beta   90.00
_cell.angle_gamma   90.00
#
_symmetry.space_group_name_H-M   'P 1'
#
loop_
_entity.id
_entity.type
_entity.pdbx_description
1 polymer ?
#
loop_
_entity_poly.entity_id
_entity_poly.type
_entity_poly.pdbx_seq_one_letter_code
_entity_poly.pdbx_strand_id
1 'polypeptide(L)'
;MSLPKGFHEAFAILLFFLLLRPLSGSGNFQQLFGKEQICKNEGEKIELPTAVFATINPACLDCSCRKGKVECEKKTCDSLLTCPLAEPPKPGECCSKCLTCNYLGIERQNDERWFSSQNACTIMTCKAGIITISRMQCAEECNHGVRVQGICCKLCSTHRKIPFEKKTRDPCVVCDQRRDRWAHCYRIGCPVLDCPAALRRHIEGRCCPECSRGKDEQPRYATPIGPASDGTRHQLVTKPRYRGVVGGYCTFRNRRFPVFSKFRVDSCTRCKCEEGGIICERFTCPVLNCDPSRIFYREHVCCPFCHHNLPQPCIEVVRGARNVTISRRHKSIWQRDECTQCSCHNGTINCQKITCAEDQHLRCPRGHKKVRPRGRCCSVCEMHEATCTVFGDPHYRTFDGSSFSYQGLCSYILVQDCTLRGQTPQFTVISHNANDENENVVMKRVSILIGNEDDSVFRIQLCKDKLIREQGEMVSVPHERSFRPPQYHAVFDRTGNLVVTFINLGFSLLWDGQAMVEITASRSHRSRLCGLCGNFNNYTADDMLPRYGGAATTDVALFVESWKWGDRCDSKWKKKKIFRCENPAVKKEDLSACKMLRSSMLFVGCRSIIRVHDYIMKCMEDVCENSCDYRNPCFCKALNDYALLCNDSDLLNLPLDFNVQDLTIHPKCPRIRLITP
;
A
#
# COMPACT_ATOMS: atom_id res chain seq x y z
N MET A 1 14.74 -33.71 -7.19
CA MET A 1 14.52 -33.51 -5.74
C MET A 1 13.67 -32.25 -5.56
N SER A 2 12.63 -32.16 -4.73
CA SER A 2 11.77 -33.18 -4.09
C SER A 2 10.71 -32.47 -3.23
N LEU A 3 9.42 -32.82 -3.38
CA LEU A 3 8.34 -32.36 -2.51
C LEU A 3 8.31 -33.09 -1.16
N PRO A 4 7.90 -32.42 -0.07
CA PRO A 4 6.99 -32.98 0.95
C PRO A 4 5.57 -32.39 0.78
N LYS A 5 4.45 -33.13 0.76
CA LYS A 5 3.87 -34.13 1.72
C LYS A 5 3.28 -33.45 2.97
N GLY A 6 2.12 -33.85 3.54
CA GLY A 6 1.08 -34.85 3.18
C GLY A 6 -0.27 -34.40 3.81
N PHE A 7 -1.37 -35.16 3.98
CA PHE A 7 -1.69 -36.60 4.03
C PHE A 7 -3.08 -36.83 3.36
N HIS A 8 -3.36 -37.90 2.61
CA HIS A 8 -3.81 -39.27 3.01
C HIS A 8 -5.15 -39.32 3.80
N GLU A 9 -6.10 -40.25 3.56
CA GLU A 9 -6.28 -41.26 2.48
C GLU A 9 -7.66 -41.97 2.57
N ALA A 10 -8.20 -42.50 1.46
CA ALA A 10 -8.99 -43.74 1.44
C ALA A 10 -9.15 -44.35 0.01
N PHE A 11 -8.73 -45.62 -0.12
CA PHE A 11 -9.03 -46.73 -1.06
C PHE A 11 -10.42 -46.73 -1.78
N ALA A 12 -10.75 -47.53 -2.83
CA ALA A 12 -10.09 -48.39 -3.85
C ALA A 12 -11.24 -49.15 -4.64
N ILE A 13 -11.14 -49.94 -5.74
CA ILE A 13 -10.12 -50.29 -6.76
C ILE A 13 -10.80 -50.90 -8.04
N LEU A 14 -10.06 -51.01 -9.17
CA LEU A 14 -10.23 -51.79 -10.45
C LEU A 14 -11.58 -52.37 -10.97
N LEU A 15 -11.76 -52.27 -12.32
CA LEU A 15 -12.25 -53.25 -13.33
C LEU A 15 -13.54 -54.09 -13.04
N PHE A 16 -14.52 -54.34 -13.93
CA PHE A 16 -14.68 -54.23 -15.41
C PHE A 16 -16.22 -54.35 -15.75
N PHE A 17 -16.83 -54.54 -16.95
CA PHE A 17 -16.44 -54.77 -18.37
C PHE A 17 -17.63 -54.45 -19.34
N LEU A 18 -17.51 -54.83 -20.63
CA LEU A 18 -18.54 -55.16 -21.67
C LEU A 18 -19.85 -54.35 -21.89
N LEU A 19 -19.86 -53.62 -23.02
CA LEU A 19 -20.87 -53.61 -24.11
C LEU A 19 -22.41 -53.53 -23.84
N LEU A 20 -23.04 -52.38 -24.16
CA LEU A 20 -23.90 -52.17 -25.36
C LEU A 20 -24.59 -50.78 -25.39
N ARG A 21 -25.02 -50.32 -26.57
CA ARG A 21 -25.96 -49.18 -26.78
C ARG A 21 -27.38 -49.71 -27.01
N PRO A 22 -28.44 -48.95 -26.64
CA PRO A 22 -29.13 -48.15 -27.67
C PRO A 22 -29.55 -46.75 -27.18
N LEU A 23 -30.26 -46.00 -28.04
CA LEU A 23 -30.84 -44.69 -27.72
C LEU A 23 -32.29 -44.84 -27.22
N SER A 24 -32.69 -44.01 -26.27
CA SER A 24 -33.96 -43.26 -26.30
C SER A 24 -34.01 -42.24 -25.15
N GLY A 25 -34.79 -41.18 -25.32
CA GLY A 25 -35.01 -40.18 -24.26
C GLY A 25 -36.18 -40.56 -23.36
N SER A 26 -36.15 -40.10 -22.10
CA SER A 26 -37.29 -40.19 -21.18
C SER A 26 -37.59 -38.81 -20.59
N GLY A 27 -38.81 -38.31 -20.84
CA GLY A 27 -39.40 -37.20 -20.12
C GLY A 27 -40.44 -37.73 -19.14
N ASN A 28 -40.34 -37.37 -17.86
CA ASN A 28 -41.25 -37.85 -16.83
C ASN A 28 -42.72 -37.43 -17.11
N PHE A 29 -43.54 -38.40 -17.51
CA PHE A 29 -45.00 -38.30 -17.45
C PHE A 29 -45.51 -39.01 -16.19
N GLN A 30 -46.28 -38.31 -15.36
CA GLN A 30 -47.04 -38.95 -14.28
C GLN A 30 -48.23 -39.70 -14.88
N GLN A 31 -48.24 -41.02 -14.72
CA GLN A 31 -49.25 -41.89 -15.29
C GLN A 31 -50.56 -41.83 -14.49
N LEU A 32 -51.68 -41.58 -15.18
CA LEU A 32 -53.01 -41.63 -14.58
C LEU A 32 -53.46 -43.08 -14.42
N PHE A 33 -53.96 -43.44 -13.24
CA PHE A 33 -54.50 -44.77 -12.95
C PHE A 33 -56.01 -44.81 -13.17
N GLY A 34 -56.48 -45.77 -13.96
CA GLY A 34 -57.90 -45.98 -14.27
C GLY A 34 -58.10 -47.29 -15.05
N LYS A 35 -59.37 -47.69 -15.27
CA LYS A 35 -59.69 -48.77 -16.20
C LYS A 35 -59.79 -48.22 -17.62
N GLU A 36 -59.22 -48.93 -18.58
CA GLU A 36 -59.32 -48.57 -19.99
C GLU A 36 -60.78 -48.69 -20.47
N GLN A 37 -61.26 -47.68 -21.19
CA GLN A 37 -62.63 -47.60 -21.69
C GLN A 37 -62.62 -47.44 -23.21
N ILE A 38 -63.57 -48.13 -23.86
CA ILE A 38 -63.72 -48.16 -25.33
C ILE A 38 -64.76 -47.13 -25.76
N CYS A 39 -64.51 -46.44 -26.86
CA CYS A 39 -65.37 -45.42 -27.45
C CYS A 39 -65.52 -45.65 -28.96
N LYS A 40 -66.57 -45.09 -29.59
CA LYS A 40 -66.99 -45.42 -30.96
C LYS A 40 -66.70 -44.34 -32.01
N ASN A 41 -66.76 -43.07 -31.63
CA ASN A 41 -66.59 -41.95 -32.57
C ASN A 41 -65.26 -41.25 -32.28
N GLU A 42 -64.29 -41.33 -33.20
CA GLU A 42 -63.00 -40.63 -33.07
C GLU A 42 -63.20 -39.12 -32.89
N GLY A 43 -62.47 -38.53 -31.94
CA GLY A 43 -62.55 -37.11 -31.61
C GLY A 43 -63.72 -36.69 -30.71
N GLU A 44 -64.65 -37.59 -30.37
CA GLU A 44 -65.73 -37.30 -29.42
C GLU A 44 -65.16 -36.95 -28.03
N LYS A 45 -65.63 -35.83 -27.45
CA LYS A 45 -65.26 -35.41 -26.10
C LYS A 45 -66.11 -36.12 -25.05
N ILE A 46 -65.47 -36.65 -24.02
CA ILE A 46 -66.10 -37.52 -23.04
C ILE A 46 -66.10 -36.85 -21.66
N GLU A 47 -67.29 -36.55 -21.14
CA GLU A 47 -67.47 -35.98 -19.82
C GLU A 47 -67.34 -37.07 -18.74
N LEU A 48 -66.46 -36.85 -17.75
CA LEU A 48 -66.20 -37.82 -16.69
C LEU A 48 -67.08 -37.55 -15.45
N PRO A 49 -67.75 -38.57 -14.87
CA PRO A 49 -68.57 -38.38 -13.68
C PRO A 49 -67.75 -37.92 -12.45
N THR A 50 -68.25 -36.90 -11.75
CA THR A 50 -67.59 -36.26 -10.61
C THR A 50 -67.25 -37.21 -9.45
N ALA A 51 -67.97 -38.33 -9.34
CA ALA A 51 -67.80 -39.32 -8.27
C ALA A 51 -66.57 -40.24 -8.43
N VAL A 52 -65.83 -40.19 -9.55
CA VAL A 52 -64.76 -41.15 -9.87
C VAL A 52 -63.38 -40.74 -9.34
N PHE A 53 -63.14 -39.45 -9.04
CA PHE A 53 -61.82 -38.93 -8.71
C PHE A 53 -61.79 -38.12 -7.40
N ALA A 54 -61.30 -38.73 -6.32
CA ALA A 54 -61.16 -38.07 -5.01
C ALA A 54 -60.00 -37.04 -4.93
N THR A 55 -59.09 -37.02 -5.91
CA THR A 55 -57.81 -36.27 -5.85
C THR A 55 -57.54 -35.37 -7.05
N ILE A 56 -58.35 -35.40 -8.10
CA ILE A 56 -58.16 -34.59 -9.32
C ILE A 56 -59.52 -34.00 -9.74
N ASN A 57 -59.58 -32.69 -9.92
CA ASN A 57 -60.75 -32.00 -10.46
C ASN A 57 -61.00 -32.48 -11.91
N PRO A 58 -62.18 -33.08 -12.23
CA PRO A 58 -62.44 -33.63 -13.57
C PRO A 58 -62.36 -32.58 -14.68
N ALA A 59 -62.63 -31.30 -14.39
CA ALA A 59 -62.50 -30.21 -15.37
C ALA A 59 -61.05 -30.03 -15.90
N CYS A 60 -60.04 -30.53 -15.16
CA CYS A 60 -58.63 -30.48 -15.54
C CYS A 60 -58.19 -31.59 -16.50
N LEU A 61 -59.06 -32.53 -16.84
CA LEU A 61 -58.81 -33.51 -17.88
C LEU A 61 -59.47 -33.01 -19.18
N ASP A 62 -58.80 -33.16 -20.31
CA ASP A 62 -59.44 -33.14 -21.63
C ASP A 62 -59.42 -34.57 -22.16
N CYS A 63 -60.60 -35.21 -22.16
CA CYS A 63 -60.76 -36.61 -22.54
C CYS A 63 -61.42 -36.68 -23.92
N SER A 64 -60.76 -37.37 -24.84
CA SER A 64 -61.22 -37.54 -26.21
C SER A 64 -61.09 -38.99 -26.66
N CYS A 65 -62.02 -39.46 -27.47
CA CYS A 65 -61.89 -40.74 -28.13
C CYS A 65 -60.76 -40.71 -29.17
N ARG A 66 -59.78 -41.60 -29.04
CA ARG A 66 -58.66 -41.77 -29.96
C ARG A 66 -58.35 -43.25 -30.13
N LYS A 67 -58.30 -43.73 -31.37
CA LYS A 67 -58.04 -45.14 -31.76
C LYS A 67 -58.97 -46.12 -31.02
N GLY A 68 -60.25 -45.76 -30.88
CA GLY A 68 -61.28 -46.51 -30.18
C GLY A 68 -61.16 -46.53 -28.65
N LYS A 69 -60.26 -45.74 -28.06
CA LYS A 69 -59.99 -45.69 -26.61
C LYS A 69 -60.13 -44.28 -26.05
N VAL A 70 -60.51 -44.17 -24.78
CA VAL A 70 -60.59 -42.87 -24.08
C VAL A 70 -59.18 -42.44 -23.64
N GLU A 71 -58.57 -41.51 -24.37
CA GLU A 71 -57.32 -40.84 -23.95
C GLU A 71 -57.66 -39.54 -23.21
N CYS A 72 -57.13 -39.37 -22.00
CA CYS A 72 -57.32 -38.18 -21.16
C CYS A 72 -55.99 -37.47 -20.92
N GLU A 73 -55.86 -36.24 -21.40
CA GLU A 73 -54.69 -35.37 -21.15
C GLU A 73 -54.98 -34.37 -20.03
N LYS A 74 -53.98 -34.09 -19.18
CA LYS A 74 -54.11 -33.09 -18.10
C LYS A 74 -53.78 -31.69 -18.63
N LYS A 75 -54.75 -30.77 -18.54
CA LYS A 75 -54.60 -29.37 -18.98
C LYS A 75 -53.48 -28.66 -18.21
N THR A 76 -52.60 -27.95 -18.93
CA THR A 76 -51.51 -27.15 -18.36
C THR A 76 -51.98 -25.72 -18.06
N CYS A 77 -51.72 -25.24 -16.83
CA CYS A 77 -52.15 -23.93 -16.36
C CYS A 77 -50.98 -22.93 -16.31
N ASP A 78 -50.50 -22.48 -17.47
CA ASP A 78 -49.33 -21.60 -17.58
C ASP A 78 -49.55 -20.19 -16.99
N SER A 79 -50.82 -19.78 -16.81
CA SER A 79 -51.27 -18.49 -16.29
C SER A 79 -50.79 -18.14 -14.86
N LEU A 80 -50.16 -19.08 -14.15
CA LEU A 80 -49.77 -18.93 -12.75
C LEU A 80 -48.25 -18.76 -12.53
N LEU A 81 -47.41 -18.88 -13.57
CA LEU A 81 -45.95 -18.90 -13.44
C LEU A 81 -45.35 -17.59 -12.89
N THR A 82 -45.98 -16.45 -13.18
CA THR A 82 -45.57 -15.10 -12.77
C THR A 82 -46.48 -14.49 -11.69
N CYS A 83 -47.33 -15.32 -11.08
CA CYS A 83 -48.48 -14.91 -10.27
C CYS A 83 -48.17 -14.93 -8.76
N PRO A 84 -48.18 -13.77 -8.06
CA PRO A 84 -47.90 -13.73 -6.61
C PRO A 84 -48.96 -14.42 -5.73
N LEU A 85 -50.23 -14.28 -6.12
CA LEU A 85 -51.42 -14.67 -5.35
C LEU A 85 -52.58 -14.96 -6.33
N ALA A 86 -53.28 -16.08 -6.14
CA ALA A 86 -54.31 -16.57 -7.05
C ALA A 86 -55.69 -16.67 -6.38
N GLU A 87 -56.75 -16.59 -7.19
CA GLU A 87 -58.09 -17.04 -6.80
C GLU A 87 -58.19 -18.57 -6.91
N PRO A 88 -58.89 -19.25 -5.99
CA PRO A 88 -59.24 -20.66 -6.17
C PRO A 88 -60.12 -20.83 -7.43
N PRO A 89 -60.00 -21.94 -8.17
CA PRO A 89 -60.81 -22.16 -9.37
C PRO A 89 -62.29 -22.24 -9.01
N LYS A 90 -63.14 -21.63 -9.83
CA LYS A 90 -64.61 -21.67 -9.65
C LYS A 90 -65.14 -23.08 -9.96
N PRO A 91 -66.27 -23.52 -9.38
CA PRO A 91 -66.83 -24.85 -9.68
C PRO A 91 -67.01 -25.06 -11.19
N GLY A 92 -66.44 -26.15 -11.72
CA GLY A 92 -66.41 -26.45 -13.16
C GLY A 92 -65.20 -25.89 -13.93
N GLU A 93 -64.40 -24.98 -13.37
CA GLU A 93 -63.13 -24.55 -13.98
C GLU A 93 -61.95 -25.42 -13.50
N CYS A 94 -60.96 -25.62 -14.36
CA CYS A 94 -59.70 -26.26 -13.97
C CYS A 94 -58.70 -25.30 -13.34
N CYS A 95 -58.27 -24.29 -14.12
CA CYS A 95 -57.12 -23.48 -13.78
C CYS A 95 -57.50 -22.31 -12.87
N SER A 96 -56.75 -22.17 -11.78
CA SER A 96 -56.76 -20.98 -10.93
C SER A 96 -56.36 -19.75 -11.75
N LYS A 97 -56.94 -18.59 -11.43
CA LYS A 97 -56.65 -17.30 -12.08
C LYS A 97 -55.88 -16.40 -11.13
N CYS A 98 -55.10 -15.45 -11.65
CA CYS A 98 -54.47 -14.43 -10.79
C CYS A 98 -55.53 -13.50 -10.20
N LEU A 99 -55.37 -13.18 -8.91
CA LEU A 99 -56.33 -12.39 -8.16
C LEU A 99 -56.60 -11.02 -8.82
N THR A 100 -57.86 -10.74 -9.13
CA THR A 100 -58.30 -9.43 -9.65
C THR A 100 -58.16 -8.33 -8.60
N CYS A 101 -58.29 -7.06 -9.01
CA CYS A 101 -58.30 -5.92 -8.09
C CYS A 101 -59.64 -5.19 -8.17
N ASN A 102 -60.30 -4.93 -7.03
CA ASN A 102 -61.46 -4.05 -7.00
C ASN A 102 -61.03 -2.61 -6.66
N TYR A 103 -61.27 -1.67 -7.58
CA TYR A 103 -61.04 -0.25 -7.34
C TYR A 103 -62.32 0.54 -7.56
N LEU A 104 -62.83 1.17 -6.50
CA LEU A 104 -64.06 1.97 -6.50
C LEU A 104 -65.29 1.21 -7.04
N GLY A 105 -65.37 -0.10 -6.77
CA GLY A 105 -66.46 -0.97 -7.24
C GLY A 105 -66.22 -1.60 -8.62
N ILE A 106 -65.13 -1.23 -9.32
CA ILE A 106 -64.80 -1.77 -10.64
C ILE A 106 -63.73 -2.86 -10.48
N GLU A 107 -64.03 -4.08 -10.96
CA GLU A 107 -63.07 -5.17 -11.06
C GLU A 107 -62.05 -4.90 -12.19
N ARG A 108 -60.78 -5.18 -11.92
CA ARG A 108 -59.64 -4.98 -12.81
C ARG A 108 -58.83 -6.25 -12.94
N GLN A 109 -58.44 -6.60 -14.16
CA GLN A 109 -57.68 -7.81 -14.44
C GLN A 109 -56.24 -7.69 -13.92
N ASN A 110 -55.63 -8.82 -13.57
CA ASN A 110 -54.21 -8.84 -13.20
C ASN A 110 -53.33 -8.36 -14.37
N ASP A 111 -52.33 -7.53 -14.07
CA ASP A 111 -51.48 -6.77 -15.00
C ASP A 111 -52.18 -5.64 -15.79
N GLU A 112 -53.48 -5.40 -15.59
CA GLU A 112 -54.19 -4.26 -16.18
C GLU A 112 -53.64 -2.92 -15.66
N ARG A 113 -53.56 -1.92 -16.55
CA ARG A 113 -53.13 -0.55 -16.26
C ARG A 113 -54.13 0.46 -16.79
N TRP A 114 -54.46 1.46 -15.98
CA TRP A 114 -55.40 2.52 -16.34
C TRP A 114 -54.97 3.88 -15.77
N PHE A 115 -55.43 4.96 -16.39
CA PHE A 115 -55.18 6.33 -15.94
C PHE A 115 -56.30 6.82 -15.01
N SER A 116 -56.01 7.80 -14.15
CA SER A 116 -57.02 8.39 -13.27
C SER A 116 -57.87 9.42 -14.01
N SER A 117 -59.19 9.29 -13.89
CA SER A 117 -60.16 10.30 -14.34
C SER A 117 -60.00 11.67 -13.65
N GLN A 118 -59.43 11.69 -12.44
CA GLN A 118 -59.16 12.92 -11.69
C GLN A 118 -57.81 13.55 -12.05
N ASN A 119 -56.84 12.78 -12.56
CA ASN A 119 -55.49 13.26 -12.82
C ASN A 119 -54.78 12.43 -13.90
N ALA A 120 -54.62 13.01 -15.09
CA ALA A 120 -53.95 12.39 -16.23
C ALA A 120 -52.50 11.95 -15.97
N CYS A 121 -51.84 12.47 -14.93
CA CYS A 121 -50.49 12.06 -14.52
C CYS A 121 -50.45 10.82 -13.62
N THR A 122 -51.61 10.30 -13.18
CA THR A 122 -51.68 9.15 -12.27
C THR A 122 -52.05 7.88 -13.03
N ILE A 123 -51.15 6.90 -12.99
CA ILE A 123 -51.35 5.54 -13.50
C ILE A 123 -51.63 4.62 -12.31
N MET A 124 -52.69 3.81 -12.42
CA MET A 124 -52.90 2.66 -11.55
C MET A 124 -52.54 1.37 -12.28
N THR A 125 -52.12 0.36 -11.54
CA THR A 125 -51.83 -0.98 -12.06
C THR A 125 -52.30 -2.03 -11.07
N CYS A 126 -53.05 -3.02 -11.54
CA CYS A 126 -53.40 -4.19 -10.76
C CYS A 126 -52.32 -5.26 -10.89
N LYS A 127 -51.88 -5.86 -9.77
CA LYS A 127 -51.07 -7.07 -9.78
C LYS A 127 -51.48 -7.95 -8.61
N ALA A 128 -52.16 -9.06 -8.91
CA ALA A 128 -52.64 -10.05 -7.94
C ALA A 128 -53.25 -9.44 -6.64
N GLY A 129 -54.34 -8.69 -6.79
CA GLY A 129 -55.04 -8.01 -5.68
C GLY A 129 -54.36 -6.77 -5.09
N ILE A 130 -53.19 -6.36 -5.58
CA ILE A 130 -52.52 -5.11 -5.17
C ILE A 130 -52.69 -4.04 -6.24
N ILE A 131 -53.26 -2.91 -5.83
CA ILE A 131 -53.43 -1.72 -6.66
C ILE A 131 -52.25 -0.78 -6.41
N THR A 132 -51.38 -0.62 -7.41
CA THR A 132 -50.26 0.33 -7.34
C THR A 132 -50.64 1.63 -8.03
N ILE A 133 -50.88 2.68 -7.25
CA ILE A 133 -51.08 4.06 -7.70
C ILE A 133 -49.69 4.70 -7.83
N SER A 134 -49.35 5.16 -9.03
CA SER A 134 -48.08 5.85 -9.29
C SER A 134 -48.28 7.11 -10.13
N ARG A 135 -47.53 8.17 -9.82
CA ARG A 135 -47.45 9.35 -10.69
C ARG A 135 -46.39 9.09 -11.75
N MET A 136 -46.73 9.22 -13.03
CA MET A 136 -45.75 9.14 -14.12
C MET A 136 -44.79 10.33 -14.08
N GLN A 137 -43.58 10.17 -14.62
CA GLN A 137 -42.63 11.27 -14.79
C GLN A 137 -42.36 11.49 -16.28
N CYS A 138 -42.49 12.72 -16.77
CA CYS A 138 -42.27 13.02 -18.19
C CYS A 138 -40.79 12.92 -18.56
N ALA A 139 -40.49 12.30 -19.70
CA ALA A 139 -39.15 12.27 -20.27
C ALA A 139 -38.99 13.45 -21.25
N GLU A 140 -38.67 14.65 -20.74
CA GLU A 140 -38.59 15.86 -21.55
C GLU A 140 -37.21 16.07 -22.20
N GLU A 141 -37.17 16.06 -23.54
CA GLU A 141 -36.06 16.62 -24.35
C GLU A 141 -36.53 17.53 -25.51
N CYS A 142 -37.84 17.81 -25.66
CA CYS A 142 -38.35 18.56 -26.82
C CYS A 142 -38.75 20.01 -26.49
N ASN A 143 -38.00 20.98 -27.04
CA ASN A 143 -38.22 22.42 -26.81
C ASN A 143 -39.57 22.94 -27.34
N HIS A 144 -40.17 22.26 -28.33
CA HIS A 144 -41.42 22.67 -28.99
C HIS A 144 -42.59 21.71 -28.68
N GLY A 145 -42.62 21.13 -27.47
CA GLY A 145 -43.65 20.19 -27.06
C GLY A 145 -44.98 20.86 -26.69
N VAL A 146 -46.09 20.40 -27.27
CA VAL A 146 -47.43 20.96 -27.07
C VAL A 146 -48.11 20.31 -25.86
N ARG A 147 -48.76 21.09 -24.99
CA ARG A 147 -49.64 20.57 -23.92
C ARG A 147 -51.06 20.40 -24.45
N VAL A 148 -51.69 19.27 -24.13
CA VAL A 148 -53.08 18.95 -24.50
C VAL A 148 -53.83 18.47 -23.27
N GLN A 149 -55.06 18.95 -23.08
CA GLN A 149 -55.90 18.58 -21.94
C GLN A 149 -56.16 17.07 -21.92
N GLY A 150 -56.06 16.45 -20.75
CA GLY A 150 -56.17 15.00 -20.58
C GLY A 150 -54.87 14.22 -20.82
N ILE A 151 -53.77 14.85 -21.25
CA ILE A 151 -52.45 14.22 -21.37
C ILE A 151 -51.48 14.88 -20.37
N CYS A 152 -50.80 14.08 -19.56
CA CYS A 152 -49.87 14.59 -18.53
C CYS A 152 -48.63 15.28 -19.12
N CYS A 153 -48.02 14.66 -20.12
CA CYS A 153 -46.75 15.07 -20.69
C CYS A 153 -46.94 15.76 -22.05
N LYS A 154 -46.02 16.67 -22.40
CA LYS A 154 -46.04 17.36 -23.68
C LYS A 154 -45.98 16.36 -24.84
N LEU A 155 -46.77 16.60 -25.88
CA LEU A 155 -46.64 15.93 -27.17
C LEU A 155 -45.47 16.53 -27.94
N CYS A 156 -44.46 15.70 -28.24
CA CYS A 156 -43.34 16.02 -29.12
C CYS A 156 -43.65 15.54 -30.55
N SER A 157 -43.27 16.30 -31.57
CA SER A 157 -43.48 15.88 -32.97
C SER A 157 -42.41 14.89 -33.44
N THR A 158 -42.82 13.84 -34.15
CA THR A 158 -41.97 12.75 -34.68
C THR A 158 -41.45 13.01 -36.11
N HIS A 159 -41.70 14.21 -36.66
CA HIS A 159 -41.39 14.54 -38.07
C HIS A 159 -39.88 14.51 -38.43
N ARG A 160 -38.99 14.69 -37.46
CA ARG A 160 -37.58 14.32 -37.61
C ARG A 160 -37.41 12.93 -36.99
N LYS A 161 -36.67 12.03 -37.64
CA LYS A 161 -36.30 10.72 -37.09
C LYS A 161 -35.42 10.89 -35.84
N ILE A 162 -36.05 11.14 -34.69
CA ILE A 162 -35.42 11.13 -33.37
C ILE A 162 -35.60 9.71 -32.82
N PRO A 163 -34.56 8.87 -32.79
CA PRO A 163 -34.63 7.58 -32.12
C PRO A 163 -34.55 7.82 -30.60
N PHE A 164 -35.66 8.23 -29.97
CA PHE A 164 -35.77 8.35 -28.52
C PHE A 164 -35.33 7.04 -27.84
N GLU A 165 -35.69 5.89 -28.43
CA GLU A 165 -35.25 4.53 -28.07
C GLU A 165 -33.72 4.35 -27.98
N LYS A 166 -32.91 5.07 -28.77
CA LYS A 166 -31.44 4.93 -28.73
C LYS A 166 -30.77 5.81 -27.68
N LYS A 167 -31.47 6.80 -27.12
CA LYS A 167 -30.86 7.76 -26.18
C LYS A 167 -31.06 7.34 -24.72
N THR A 168 -32.22 6.80 -24.37
CA THR A 168 -32.52 6.29 -23.03
C THR A 168 -32.48 4.75 -23.00
N ARG A 169 -31.40 4.16 -22.48
CA ARG A 169 -31.32 2.71 -22.21
C ARG A 169 -32.16 2.25 -21.00
N ASP A 170 -33.15 3.04 -20.57
CA ASP A 170 -34.04 2.71 -19.45
C ASP A 170 -35.33 2.07 -20.01
N PRO A 171 -35.53 0.75 -19.84
CA PRO A 171 -36.73 0.07 -20.34
C PRO A 171 -38.03 0.51 -19.65
N CYS A 172 -37.96 1.35 -18.60
CA CYS A 172 -39.11 1.96 -17.95
C CYS A 172 -39.60 3.27 -18.59
N VAL A 173 -39.01 3.73 -19.69
CA VAL A 173 -39.55 4.84 -20.48
C VAL A 173 -40.48 4.28 -21.57
N VAL A 174 -41.74 4.71 -21.55
CA VAL A 174 -42.78 4.35 -22.52
C VAL A 174 -43.14 5.60 -23.33
N CYS A 175 -43.31 5.47 -24.64
CA CYS A 175 -43.67 6.57 -25.54
C CYS A 175 -44.97 6.25 -26.29
N ASP A 176 -46.07 6.87 -25.87
CA ASP A 176 -47.39 6.72 -26.51
C ASP A 176 -47.47 7.59 -27.78
N GLN A 177 -47.67 6.95 -28.94
CA GLN A 177 -47.85 7.64 -30.22
C GLN A 177 -49.32 8.06 -30.43
N ARG A 178 -49.55 9.23 -31.03
CA ARG A 178 -50.87 9.83 -31.26
C ARG A 178 -50.94 10.41 -32.68
N ARG A 179 -51.87 9.89 -33.51
CA ARG A 179 -52.09 10.32 -34.92
C ARG A 179 -50.79 10.35 -35.75
N ASP A 180 -49.94 9.34 -35.54
CA ASP A 180 -48.65 9.02 -36.18
C ASP A 180 -47.53 10.07 -36.11
N ARG A 181 -47.85 11.35 -35.94
CA ARG A 181 -46.92 12.49 -36.02
C ARG A 181 -46.53 13.11 -34.68
N TRP A 182 -47.07 12.59 -33.58
CA TRP A 182 -46.83 13.06 -32.22
C TRP A 182 -46.65 11.88 -31.26
N ALA A 183 -45.83 12.06 -30.23
CA ALA A 183 -45.70 11.11 -29.13
C ALA A 183 -45.50 11.83 -27.79
N HIS A 184 -45.92 11.21 -26.68
CA HIS A 184 -45.55 11.65 -25.34
C HIS A 184 -44.81 10.54 -24.59
N CYS A 185 -43.57 10.83 -24.18
CA CYS A 185 -42.72 9.88 -23.46
C CYS A 185 -42.76 10.11 -21.95
N TYR A 186 -42.99 9.04 -21.20
CA TYR A 186 -43.06 9.06 -19.74
C TYR A 186 -42.48 7.80 -19.11
N ARG A 187 -41.92 7.96 -17.92
CA ARG A 187 -41.38 6.88 -17.11
C ARG A 187 -42.47 6.29 -16.22
N ILE A 188 -42.62 4.97 -16.26
CA ILE A 188 -43.60 4.23 -15.48
C ILE A 188 -43.04 3.81 -14.10
N GLY A 189 -43.91 3.75 -13.10
CA GLY A 189 -43.63 3.10 -11.82
C GLY A 189 -43.97 1.61 -11.87
N CYS A 190 -43.11 0.75 -11.34
CA CYS A 190 -43.39 -0.69 -11.28
C CYS A 190 -44.43 -1.07 -10.22
N PRO A 191 -45.27 -2.09 -10.49
CA PRO A 191 -46.26 -2.56 -9.54
C PRO A 191 -45.62 -3.17 -8.28
N VAL A 192 -46.30 -3.03 -7.15
CA VAL A 192 -45.87 -3.58 -5.86
C VAL A 192 -46.15 -5.09 -5.84
N LEU A 193 -45.07 -5.89 -5.86
CA LEU A 193 -45.15 -7.34 -5.88
C LEU A 193 -45.34 -7.96 -4.49
N ASP A 194 -46.28 -8.91 -4.36
CA ASP A 194 -46.51 -9.70 -3.15
C ASP A 194 -45.58 -10.92 -2.98
N CYS A 195 -44.34 -10.83 -3.42
CA CYS A 195 -43.34 -11.88 -3.17
C CYS A 195 -42.13 -11.38 -2.38
N PRO A 196 -41.46 -12.24 -1.58
CA PRO A 196 -40.14 -12.00 -1.00
C PRO A 196 -39.14 -11.51 -2.05
N ALA A 197 -38.11 -10.76 -1.63
CA ALA A 197 -37.13 -10.21 -2.57
C ALA A 197 -36.37 -11.31 -3.34
N ALA A 198 -36.07 -12.44 -2.69
CA ALA A 198 -35.40 -13.59 -3.30
C ALA A 198 -36.19 -14.28 -4.42
N LEU A 199 -37.52 -14.06 -4.50
CA LEU A 199 -38.38 -14.62 -5.54
C LEU A 199 -38.71 -13.62 -6.67
N ARG A 200 -38.00 -12.48 -6.75
CA ARG A 200 -38.15 -11.51 -7.84
C ARG A 200 -37.06 -11.71 -8.87
N ARG A 201 -37.44 -11.85 -10.14
CA ARG A 201 -36.50 -11.85 -11.27
C ARG A 201 -36.76 -10.65 -12.16
N HIS A 202 -35.70 -9.93 -12.51
CA HIS A 202 -35.72 -9.04 -13.66
C HIS A 202 -35.46 -9.88 -14.91
N ILE A 203 -36.27 -9.65 -15.95
CA ILE A 203 -36.06 -10.22 -17.28
C ILE A 203 -35.37 -9.13 -18.11
N GLU A 204 -34.33 -9.50 -18.85
CA GLU A 204 -33.59 -8.54 -19.69
C GLU A 204 -34.53 -7.85 -20.70
N GLY A 205 -34.35 -6.54 -20.90
CA GLY A 205 -35.24 -5.71 -21.70
C GLY A 205 -36.59 -5.34 -21.05
N ARG A 206 -37.01 -5.95 -19.94
CA ARG A 206 -38.25 -5.55 -19.22
C ARG A 206 -37.98 -4.54 -18.12
N CYS A 207 -38.82 -3.50 -18.04
CA CYS A 207 -38.78 -2.48 -16.98
C CYS A 207 -38.86 -3.06 -15.56
N CYS A 208 -39.85 -3.94 -15.33
CA CYS A 208 -40.23 -4.35 -13.99
C CYS A 208 -39.80 -5.78 -13.68
N PRO A 209 -39.51 -6.08 -12.40
CA PRO A 209 -39.36 -7.46 -11.96
C PRO A 209 -40.71 -8.16 -12.00
N GLU A 210 -40.67 -9.48 -12.08
CA GLU A 210 -41.81 -10.37 -11.93
C GLU A 210 -41.52 -11.36 -10.79
N CYS A 211 -42.56 -11.87 -10.13
CA CYS A 211 -42.40 -12.92 -9.13
C CYS A 211 -42.17 -14.26 -9.85
N SER A 212 -40.99 -14.86 -9.67
CA SER A 212 -40.69 -16.18 -10.17
C SER A 212 -41.10 -17.25 -9.17
N ARG A 213 -41.72 -18.31 -9.68
CA ARG A 213 -42.28 -19.42 -8.92
C ARG A 213 -41.51 -20.70 -9.24
N GLY A 214 -41.33 -21.60 -8.27
CA GLY A 214 -40.82 -22.94 -8.52
C GLY A 214 -41.82 -23.77 -9.34
N LYS A 215 -41.34 -24.69 -10.19
CA LYS A 215 -42.25 -25.54 -10.98
C LYS A 215 -43.14 -26.44 -10.12
N ASP A 216 -42.65 -26.79 -8.92
CA ASP A 216 -43.23 -27.81 -8.04
C ASP A 216 -43.91 -27.23 -6.77
N GLU A 217 -43.91 -25.90 -6.61
CA GLU A 217 -44.61 -25.24 -5.49
C GLU A 217 -46.13 -25.21 -5.72
N GLN A 218 -46.97 -25.27 -4.69
CA GLN A 218 -48.42 -25.04 -4.84
C GLN A 218 -48.76 -23.53 -4.92
N PRO A 219 -49.84 -23.09 -5.60
CA PRO A 219 -50.23 -21.68 -5.64
C PRO A 219 -50.59 -21.17 -4.25
N ARG A 220 -50.17 -19.94 -3.91
CA ARG A 220 -50.77 -19.24 -2.76
C ARG A 220 -52.13 -18.71 -3.19
N TYR A 221 -53.17 -19.14 -2.50
CA TYR A 221 -54.53 -18.67 -2.73
C TYR A 221 -54.87 -17.49 -1.83
N ALA A 222 -55.71 -16.59 -2.35
CA ALA A 222 -56.32 -15.55 -1.55
C ALA A 222 -57.24 -16.18 -0.49
N THR A 223 -56.95 -15.93 0.79
CA THR A 223 -57.89 -16.27 1.88
C THR A 223 -59.14 -15.41 1.74
N PRO A 224 -60.35 -15.99 1.66
CA PRO A 224 -61.58 -15.20 1.60
C PRO A 224 -61.70 -14.24 2.78
N ILE A 225 -62.15 -13.01 2.54
CA ILE A 225 -62.47 -12.04 3.60
C ILE A 225 -63.85 -12.39 4.17
N GLY A 226 -63.92 -13.54 4.84
CA GLY A 226 -65.08 -14.01 5.58
C GLY A 226 -64.95 -13.73 7.09
N PRO A 227 -66.06 -13.71 7.84
CA PRO A 227 -66.01 -13.67 9.31
C PRO A 227 -65.29 -14.91 9.83
N ALA A 228 -64.35 -14.73 10.76
CA ALA A 228 -63.58 -15.83 11.31
C ALA A 228 -64.48 -16.75 12.16
N SER A 229 -64.65 -17.99 11.72
CA SER A 229 -65.22 -19.07 12.54
C SER A 229 -64.32 -19.36 13.75
N ASP A 230 -64.94 -19.60 14.91
CA ASP A 230 -64.26 -19.73 16.20
C ASP A 230 -63.37 -20.98 16.33
N GLY A 231 -62.48 -20.98 17.32
CA GLY A 231 -61.82 -22.19 17.82
C GLY A 231 -60.29 -22.21 17.83
N THR A 232 -59.62 -21.39 18.66
CA THR A 232 -58.62 -21.86 19.67
C THR A 232 -57.87 -20.72 20.40
N ARG A 233 -58.49 -20.24 21.49
CA ARG A 233 -57.91 -19.81 22.78
C ARG A 233 -56.36 -19.72 22.91
N HIS A 234 -55.78 -18.51 22.89
CA HIS A 234 -54.54 -18.20 23.63
C HIS A 234 -54.51 -16.78 24.25
N GLN A 235 -54.71 -16.76 25.57
CA GLN A 235 -54.12 -15.90 26.62
C GLN A 235 -53.81 -14.40 26.36
N LEU A 236 -54.76 -13.58 26.82
CA LEU A 236 -54.66 -12.20 27.35
C LEU A 236 -53.28 -11.52 27.49
N VAL A 237 -53.14 -10.35 26.85
CA VAL A 237 -52.42 -9.16 27.36
C VAL A 237 -53.35 -7.93 27.22
N THR A 238 -53.11 -6.84 27.96
CA THR A 238 -54.17 -5.93 28.43
C THR A 238 -54.40 -4.63 27.64
N LYS A 239 -55.63 -4.46 27.08
CA LYS A 239 -56.42 -3.20 26.96
C LYS A 239 -55.82 -2.03 26.12
N PRO A 240 -56.60 -0.99 25.72
CA PRO A 240 -57.99 -0.64 26.06
C PRO A 240 -59.01 -0.84 24.93
N ARG A 241 -60.24 -0.34 25.14
CA ARG A 241 -61.43 -0.57 24.32
C ARG A 241 -61.42 0.23 22.99
N TYR A 242 -61.64 -0.47 21.88
CA TYR A 242 -62.59 -0.03 20.85
C TYR A 242 -63.66 -1.13 20.71
N ARG A 243 -64.93 -0.75 20.57
CA ARG A 243 -66.04 -1.70 20.39
C ARG A 243 -66.24 -1.99 18.90
N GLY A 244 -66.24 -3.27 18.54
CA GLY A 244 -67.07 -3.80 17.44
C GLY A 244 -66.74 -3.38 16.01
N VAL A 245 -65.64 -3.91 15.46
CA VAL A 245 -65.62 -4.43 14.08
C VAL A 245 -64.90 -5.78 14.10
N VAL A 246 -65.42 -6.80 13.41
CA VAL A 246 -64.70 -8.06 13.18
C VAL A 246 -63.63 -7.78 12.13
N GLY A 247 -62.45 -7.35 12.58
CA GLY A 247 -61.44 -6.75 11.73
C GLY A 247 -60.83 -7.72 10.71
N GLY A 248 -61.14 -7.50 9.43
CA GLY A 248 -60.43 -8.12 8.32
C GLY A 248 -58.94 -7.74 8.30
N TYR A 249 -58.15 -8.53 7.57
CA TYR A 249 -56.72 -8.28 7.39
C TYR A 249 -56.30 -8.53 5.94
N CYS A 250 -55.44 -7.67 5.42
CA CYS A 250 -54.70 -7.92 4.20
C CYS A 250 -53.48 -8.78 4.53
N THR A 251 -53.13 -9.73 3.66
CA THR A 251 -51.83 -10.43 3.75
C THR A 251 -50.88 -9.82 2.73
N PHE A 252 -49.66 -9.48 3.17
CA PHE A 252 -48.58 -9.02 2.30
C PHE A 252 -47.26 -9.65 2.72
N ARG A 253 -46.62 -10.40 1.81
CA ARG A 253 -45.33 -11.09 1.98
C ARG A 253 -45.30 -11.92 3.28
N ASN A 254 -46.36 -12.70 3.46
CA ASN A 254 -46.64 -13.55 4.64
C ASN A 254 -46.79 -12.79 5.98
N ARG A 255 -47.02 -11.48 5.96
CA ARG A 255 -47.39 -10.68 7.14
C ARG A 255 -48.85 -10.21 7.03
N ARG A 256 -49.59 -10.26 8.15
CA ARG A 256 -50.96 -9.75 8.24
C ARG A 256 -50.96 -8.28 8.63
N PHE A 257 -51.77 -7.47 7.95
CA PHE A 257 -51.99 -6.06 8.20
C PHE A 257 -53.49 -5.84 8.44
N PRO A 258 -53.93 -5.31 9.60
CA PRO A 258 -55.35 -5.07 9.83
C PRO A 258 -55.88 -4.00 8.87
N VAL A 259 -57.16 -4.09 8.51
CA VAL A 259 -57.84 -3.09 7.69
C VAL A 259 -57.67 -1.68 8.25
N PHE A 260 -57.56 -0.70 7.35
CA PHE A 260 -57.18 0.69 7.53
C PHE A 260 -55.72 0.98 7.96
N SER A 261 -54.92 -0.02 8.32
CA SER A 261 -53.51 0.19 8.68
C SER A 261 -52.64 0.61 7.48
N LYS A 262 -51.60 1.40 7.76
CA LYS A 262 -50.63 1.92 6.77
C LYS A 262 -49.24 1.37 7.04
N PHE A 263 -48.53 0.95 6.00
CA PHE A 263 -47.17 0.42 6.07
C PHE A 263 -46.28 0.95 4.94
N ARG A 264 -44.95 0.80 5.07
CA ARG A 264 -43.98 1.09 4.00
C ARG A 264 -43.43 -0.20 3.43
N VAL A 265 -43.20 -0.21 2.12
CA VAL A 265 -42.64 -1.36 1.38
C VAL A 265 -41.19 -1.11 0.99
N ASP A 266 -40.88 0.13 0.63
CA ASP A 266 -39.55 0.69 0.38
C ASP A 266 -39.62 2.22 0.59
N SER A 267 -38.52 2.93 0.38
CA SER A 267 -38.45 4.39 0.56
C SER A 267 -39.33 5.18 -0.42
N CYS A 268 -39.76 4.58 -1.53
CA CYS A 268 -40.66 5.18 -2.52
C CYS A 268 -42.14 4.83 -2.31
N THR A 269 -42.45 3.85 -1.45
CA THR A 269 -43.74 3.15 -1.47
C THR A 269 -44.38 3.04 -0.10
N ARG A 270 -45.58 3.61 0.02
CA ARG A 270 -46.46 3.49 1.17
C ARG A 270 -47.72 2.75 0.73
N CYS A 271 -48.16 1.77 1.50
CA CYS A 271 -49.42 1.06 1.24
C CYS A 271 -50.38 1.22 2.42
N LYS A 272 -51.67 1.09 2.14
CA LYS A 272 -52.75 0.96 3.10
C LYS A 272 -53.49 -0.35 2.82
N CYS A 273 -53.86 -1.06 3.89
CA CYS A 273 -54.84 -2.14 3.80
C CYS A 273 -56.25 -1.53 3.84
N GLU A 274 -57.09 -1.86 2.87
CA GLU A 274 -58.50 -1.48 2.77
C GLU A 274 -59.36 -2.75 2.77
N GLU A 275 -60.67 -2.60 2.95
CA GLU A 275 -61.62 -3.74 2.93
C GLU A 275 -61.61 -4.51 1.60
N GLY A 276 -61.30 -3.83 0.48
CA GLY A 276 -61.19 -4.42 -0.86
C GLY A 276 -59.78 -4.87 -1.27
N GLY A 277 -58.78 -4.82 -0.38
CA GLY A 277 -57.40 -5.25 -0.67
C GLY A 277 -56.32 -4.20 -0.36
N ILE A 278 -55.17 -4.30 -1.02
CA ILE A 278 -54.01 -3.43 -0.73
C ILE A 278 -53.90 -2.33 -1.79
N ILE A 279 -53.92 -1.07 -1.33
CA ILE A 279 -53.67 0.10 -2.18
C ILE A 279 -52.31 0.69 -1.81
N CYS A 280 -51.43 0.85 -2.81
CA CYS A 280 -50.06 1.32 -2.65
C CYS A 280 -49.81 2.61 -3.44
N GLU A 281 -49.42 3.68 -2.75
CA GLU A 281 -48.87 4.90 -3.33
C GLU A 281 -47.37 4.70 -3.58
N ARG A 282 -46.93 4.76 -4.85
CA ARG A 282 -45.51 4.67 -5.24
C ARG A 282 -45.05 5.94 -5.96
N PHE A 283 -43.99 6.56 -5.45
CA PHE A 283 -43.31 7.64 -6.14
C PHE A 283 -42.42 7.09 -7.27
N THR A 284 -42.67 7.52 -8.50
CA THR A 284 -41.79 7.24 -9.65
C THR A 284 -40.69 8.29 -9.70
N CYS A 285 -39.42 7.87 -9.68
CA CYS A 285 -38.29 8.79 -9.77
C CYS A 285 -38.15 9.40 -11.18
N PRO A 286 -37.78 10.69 -11.28
CA PRO A 286 -37.62 11.39 -12.56
C PRO A 286 -36.50 10.76 -13.40
N VAL A 287 -36.53 11.04 -14.71
CA VAL A 287 -35.39 10.78 -15.60
C VAL A 287 -34.24 11.70 -15.20
N LEU A 288 -33.04 11.13 -14.99
CA LEU A 288 -31.85 11.89 -14.65
C LEU A 288 -31.04 12.21 -15.91
N ASN A 289 -30.88 13.50 -16.21
CA ASN A 289 -30.10 13.97 -17.35
C ASN A 289 -28.59 14.01 -17.02
N CYS A 290 -28.04 12.88 -16.58
CA CYS A 290 -26.61 12.69 -16.36
C CYS A 290 -26.17 11.26 -16.70
N ASP A 291 -24.88 11.09 -17.00
CA ASP A 291 -24.30 9.78 -17.29
C ASP A 291 -24.49 8.80 -16.10
N PRO A 292 -24.78 7.50 -16.33
CA PRO A 292 -24.99 6.53 -15.27
C PRO A 292 -23.87 6.44 -14.22
N SER A 293 -22.62 6.72 -14.58
CA SER A 293 -21.49 6.77 -13.64
C SER A 293 -21.56 7.93 -12.62
N ARG A 294 -22.46 8.90 -12.82
CA ARG A 294 -22.67 10.07 -11.96
C ARG A 294 -23.92 9.97 -11.08
N ILE A 295 -24.67 8.88 -11.21
CA ILE A 295 -25.88 8.61 -10.44
C ILE A 295 -25.46 8.01 -9.10
N PHE A 296 -25.84 8.65 -7.99
CA PHE A 296 -25.59 8.13 -6.65
C PHE A 296 -26.88 8.01 -5.82
N TYR A 297 -26.93 7.00 -4.97
CA TYR A 297 -28.03 6.71 -4.06
C TYR A 297 -27.67 7.18 -2.64
N ARG A 298 -28.68 7.49 -1.82
CA ARG A 298 -28.54 7.72 -0.38
C ARG A 298 -29.49 6.77 0.35
N GLU A 299 -29.06 6.25 1.50
CA GLU A 299 -29.89 5.39 2.33
C GLU A 299 -31.19 6.10 2.74
N HIS A 300 -32.28 5.34 2.82
CA HIS A 300 -33.64 5.80 3.11
C HIS A 300 -34.24 6.85 2.14
N VAL A 301 -33.51 7.35 1.13
CA VAL A 301 -34.04 8.25 0.10
C VAL A 301 -34.60 7.45 -1.07
N CYS A 302 -35.78 7.85 -1.59
CA CYS A 302 -36.43 7.15 -2.70
C CYS A 302 -35.64 7.21 -4.02
N CYS A 303 -35.14 8.40 -4.39
CA CYS A 303 -34.56 8.64 -5.70
C CYS A 303 -33.06 8.94 -5.64
N PRO A 304 -32.28 8.48 -6.63
CA PRO A 304 -30.89 8.87 -6.76
C PRO A 304 -30.75 10.30 -7.30
N PHE A 305 -29.53 10.83 -7.21
CA PHE A 305 -29.18 12.18 -7.63
C PHE A 305 -28.00 12.16 -8.62
N CYS A 306 -27.94 13.18 -9.49
CA CYS A 306 -26.75 13.45 -10.29
C CYS A 306 -25.68 14.16 -9.44
N HIS A 307 -24.43 13.70 -9.51
CA HIS A 307 -23.31 14.43 -8.92
C HIS A 307 -22.88 15.58 -9.85
N HIS A 308 -23.39 16.80 -9.59
CA HIS A 308 -23.23 17.94 -10.51
C HIS A 308 -21.79 18.47 -10.65
N ASN A 309 -20.98 18.41 -9.59
CA ASN A 309 -19.59 18.90 -9.57
C ASN A 309 -18.58 17.75 -9.34
N LEU A 310 -18.54 16.76 -10.24
CA LEU A 310 -17.43 15.81 -10.25
C LEU A 310 -16.15 16.53 -10.72
N PRO A 311 -15.06 16.54 -9.93
CA PRO A 311 -13.83 17.18 -10.35
C PRO A 311 -13.23 16.51 -11.59
N GLN A 312 -12.88 17.30 -12.59
CA GLN A 312 -12.43 16.79 -13.87
C GLN A 312 -11.08 16.06 -13.74
N PRO A 313 -10.93 14.86 -14.33
CA PRO A 313 -9.62 14.23 -14.48
C PRO A 313 -8.78 15.02 -15.48
N CYS A 314 -7.48 15.06 -15.25
CA CYS A 314 -6.54 15.72 -16.15
C CYS A 314 -6.02 14.74 -17.20
N ILE A 315 -5.94 15.17 -18.45
CA ILE A 315 -5.48 14.35 -19.57
C ILE A 315 -4.04 14.71 -19.88
N GLU A 316 -3.11 13.81 -19.56
CA GLU A 316 -1.68 13.96 -19.83
C GLU A 316 -1.31 13.21 -21.12
N VAL A 317 -0.75 13.91 -22.11
CA VAL A 317 -0.26 13.30 -23.35
C VAL A 317 1.26 13.17 -23.27
N VAL A 318 1.74 11.94 -23.04
CA VAL A 318 3.16 11.61 -23.04
C VAL A 318 3.61 11.43 -24.49
N ARG A 319 4.53 12.29 -24.94
CA ARG A 319 5.12 12.23 -26.29
C ARG A 319 6.26 11.22 -26.33
N GLY A 320 6.30 10.42 -27.39
CA GLY A 320 7.32 9.39 -27.63
C GLY A 320 7.08 8.73 -28.98
N ALA A 321 7.73 7.59 -29.26
CA ALA A 321 7.57 6.85 -30.52
C ALA A 321 6.12 6.42 -30.81
N ARG A 322 5.27 6.33 -29.77
CA ARG A 322 3.81 6.41 -29.86
C ARG A 322 3.34 7.38 -28.76
N ASN A 323 2.40 8.26 -29.08
CA ASN A 323 1.79 9.14 -28.07
C ASN A 323 0.90 8.32 -27.14
N VAL A 324 1.11 8.45 -25.82
CA VAL A 324 0.31 7.75 -24.80
C VAL A 324 -0.52 8.77 -24.02
N THR A 325 -1.84 8.59 -24.01
CA THR A 325 -2.78 9.46 -23.30
C THR A 325 -3.13 8.85 -21.94
N ILE A 326 -2.77 9.53 -20.86
CA ILE A 326 -2.95 9.07 -19.47
C ILE A 326 -4.01 9.93 -18.78
N SER A 327 -5.06 9.30 -18.24
CA SER A 327 -6.07 9.97 -17.43
C SER A 327 -5.67 9.99 -15.96
N ARG A 328 -5.40 11.18 -15.41
CA ARG A 328 -4.99 11.43 -14.03
C ARG A 328 -6.22 11.89 -13.21
N ARG A 329 -6.50 11.24 -12.07
CA ARG A 329 -7.62 11.64 -11.19
C ARG A 329 -7.34 13.00 -10.53
N HIS A 330 -8.38 13.78 -10.23
CA HIS A 330 -8.20 15.02 -9.44
C HIS A 330 -7.53 14.73 -8.07
N LYS A 331 -6.68 15.65 -7.63
CA LYS A 331 -5.78 15.55 -6.46
C LYS A 331 -4.74 14.43 -6.54
N SER A 332 -4.61 13.72 -7.66
CA SER A 332 -3.42 12.90 -7.89
C SER A 332 -2.18 13.78 -8.07
N ILE A 333 -1.07 13.29 -7.55
CA ILE A 333 0.28 13.84 -7.67
C ILE A 333 1.13 12.73 -8.29
N TRP A 334 1.99 13.07 -9.24
CA TRP A 334 2.91 12.12 -9.89
C TRP A 334 4.21 12.81 -10.27
N GLN A 335 5.29 12.04 -10.34
CA GLN A 335 6.51 12.48 -11.03
C GLN A 335 6.33 12.27 -12.54
N ARG A 336 6.65 13.28 -13.34
CA ARG A 336 6.70 13.21 -14.82
C ARG A 336 8.08 12.75 -15.30
N ASP A 337 9.11 13.20 -14.61
CA ASP A 337 10.52 12.85 -14.74
C ASP A 337 11.16 12.92 -13.34
N GLU A 338 12.45 12.62 -13.20
CA GLU A 338 13.12 12.61 -11.89
C GLU A 338 13.04 13.94 -11.11
N CYS A 339 12.82 15.07 -11.81
CA CYS A 339 12.85 16.43 -11.30
C CYS A 339 11.53 17.21 -11.41
N THR A 340 10.47 16.65 -12.00
CA THR A 340 9.21 17.39 -12.24
C THR A 340 8.02 16.71 -11.58
N GLN A 341 7.56 17.29 -10.48
CA GLN A 341 6.36 16.86 -9.77
C GLN A 341 5.13 17.57 -10.33
N CYS A 342 4.17 16.79 -10.82
CA CYS A 342 2.92 17.27 -11.39
C CYS A 342 1.72 16.92 -10.50
N SER A 343 0.69 17.75 -10.55
CA SER A 343 -0.55 17.61 -9.78
C SER A 343 -1.78 17.93 -10.64
N CYS A 344 -2.89 17.24 -10.39
CA CYS A 344 -4.13 17.41 -11.16
C CYS A 344 -5.19 18.20 -10.38
N HIS A 345 -5.40 19.47 -10.76
CA HIS A 345 -6.40 20.34 -10.16
C HIS A 345 -7.54 20.67 -11.13
N ASN A 346 -8.60 19.84 -11.09
CA ASN A 346 -9.85 19.99 -11.85
C ASN A 346 -9.61 20.22 -13.36
N GLY A 347 -9.05 19.21 -14.04
CA GLY A 347 -8.67 19.27 -15.46
C GLY A 347 -7.29 19.90 -15.72
N THR A 348 -6.87 20.89 -14.91
CA THR A 348 -5.58 21.57 -15.06
C THR A 348 -4.42 20.76 -14.46
N ILE A 349 -3.33 20.60 -15.23
CA ILE A 349 -2.07 19.98 -14.76
C ILE A 349 -1.10 21.08 -14.32
N ASN A 350 -0.85 21.17 -13.01
CA ASN A 350 0.16 22.06 -12.45
C ASN A 350 1.42 21.27 -12.14
N CYS A 351 2.53 21.57 -12.81
CA CYS A 351 3.83 20.95 -12.59
C CYS A 351 4.84 21.94 -12.00
N GLN A 352 5.60 21.48 -11.03
CA GLN A 352 6.69 22.22 -10.39
C GLN A 352 7.99 21.43 -10.57
N LYS A 353 9.08 22.13 -10.90
CA LYS A 353 10.42 21.55 -10.85
C LYS A 353 10.86 21.48 -9.38
N ILE A 354 11.42 20.35 -8.98
CA ILE A 354 12.00 20.13 -7.66
C ILE A 354 13.24 21.02 -7.55
N THR A 355 13.14 22.08 -6.76
CA THR A 355 14.27 22.91 -6.37
C THR A 355 15.04 22.23 -5.24
N CYS A 356 16.18 21.65 -5.56
CA CYS A 356 17.11 21.10 -4.57
C CYS A 356 17.67 22.26 -3.73
N ALA A 357 17.28 22.36 -2.47
CA ALA A 357 17.44 23.54 -1.60
C ALA A 357 18.89 23.95 -1.25
N GLU A 358 19.86 23.24 -1.82
CA GLU A 358 21.21 23.06 -1.27
C GLU A 358 22.28 22.87 -2.37
N ASP A 359 21.86 22.78 -3.64
CA ASP A 359 22.71 22.26 -4.74
C ASP A 359 23.87 23.19 -5.14
N GLN A 360 23.84 24.46 -4.69
CA GLN A 360 24.90 25.45 -4.91
C GLN A 360 26.07 25.37 -3.92
N HIS A 361 25.90 24.77 -2.73
CA HIS A 361 26.92 24.82 -1.66
C HIS A 361 27.25 23.50 -0.95
N LEU A 362 26.68 22.35 -1.32
CA LEU A 362 27.18 21.04 -0.85
C LEU A 362 28.58 20.72 -1.41
N ARG A 363 29.61 21.20 -0.69
CA ARG A 363 30.82 20.43 -0.47
C ARG A 363 30.42 19.21 0.37
N CYS A 364 30.84 18.02 -0.05
CA CYS A 364 30.60 16.83 0.75
C CYS A 364 31.64 16.73 1.89
N PRO A 365 31.29 16.18 3.06
CA PRO A 365 32.26 15.87 4.11
C PRO A 365 33.41 15.01 3.59
N ARG A 366 34.60 15.08 4.22
CA ARG A 366 35.76 14.25 3.86
C ARG A 366 35.34 12.76 3.81
N GLY A 367 35.79 12.05 2.77
CA GLY A 367 35.38 10.67 2.46
C GLY A 367 34.01 10.50 1.75
N HIS A 368 33.21 11.56 1.59
CA HIS A 368 31.92 11.51 0.89
C HIS A 368 32.00 12.16 -0.50
N LYS A 369 31.24 11.61 -1.45
CA LYS A 369 31.18 12.08 -2.84
C LYS A 369 29.76 12.50 -3.21
N LYS A 370 29.63 13.56 -4.01
CA LYS A 370 28.33 14.02 -4.53
C LYS A 370 27.85 13.03 -5.60
N VAL A 371 26.81 12.25 -5.29
CA VAL A 371 26.22 11.23 -6.16
C VAL A 371 24.76 11.59 -6.41
N ARG A 372 24.27 11.44 -7.64
CA ARG A 372 22.83 11.51 -7.96
C ARG A 372 22.26 10.08 -8.01
N PRO A 373 21.43 9.66 -7.02
CA PRO A 373 20.84 8.33 -7.03
C PRO A 373 19.86 8.18 -8.20
N ARG A 374 19.85 7.01 -8.85
CA ARG A 374 18.88 6.71 -9.92
C ARG A 374 17.45 6.91 -9.42
N GLY A 375 16.63 7.63 -10.20
CA GLY A 375 15.24 7.94 -9.84
C GLY A 375 15.07 9.11 -8.87
N ARG A 376 16.09 9.95 -8.64
CA ARG A 376 16.01 11.16 -7.81
C ARG A 376 16.58 12.38 -8.54
N CYS A 377 15.93 13.54 -8.39
CA CYS A 377 16.44 14.80 -8.93
C CYS A 377 17.76 15.23 -8.29
N CYS A 378 17.74 15.33 -6.96
CA CYS A 378 18.80 15.97 -6.19
C CYS A 378 19.95 15.02 -5.94
N SER A 379 21.16 15.56 -5.98
CA SER A 379 22.35 14.86 -5.52
C SER A 379 22.34 14.71 -4.00
N VAL A 380 23.01 13.69 -3.49
CA VAL A 380 23.31 13.50 -2.07
C VAL A 380 24.80 13.27 -1.88
N CYS A 381 25.33 13.58 -0.71
CA CYS A 381 26.68 13.17 -0.34
C CYS A 381 26.63 11.72 0.16
N GLU A 382 27.30 10.81 -0.54
CA GLU A 382 27.34 9.39 -0.23
C GLU A 382 28.77 8.98 0.13
N MET A 383 28.93 8.21 1.20
CA MET A 383 30.24 7.73 1.68
C MET A 383 30.93 6.90 0.59
N HIS A 384 32.10 7.34 0.16
CA HIS A 384 32.95 6.72 -0.86
C HIS A 384 34.13 5.97 -0.22
N GLU A 385 34.66 6.54 0.86
CA GLU A 385 35.83 6.07 1.60
C GLU A 385 35.82 6.67 3.02
N ALA A 386 36.67 6.15 3.90
CA ALA A 386 36.98 6.78 5.19
C ALA A 386 38.46 6.58 5.53
N THR A 387 38.98 7.44 6.40
CA THR A 387 40.40 7.46 6.79
C THR A 387 40.56 7.25 8.29
N CYS A 388 41.31 6.24 8.67
CA CYS A 388 41.89 6.08 10.01
C CYS A 388 43.25 6.79 10.05
N THR A 389 43.57 7.47 11.14
CA THR A 389 44.86 8.15 11.32
C THR A 389 45.52 7.70 12.62
N VAL A 390 46.80 7.32 12.58
CA VAL A 390 47.59 6.96 13.77
C VAL A 390 48.89 7.75 13.76
N PHE A 391 49.14 8.53 14.81
CA PHE A 391 50.22 9.52 14.83
C PHE A 391 50.83 9.75 16.21
N GLY A 392 52.14 10.00 16.25
CA GLY A 392 52.87 10.37 17.47
C GLY A 392 53.01 9.22 18.46
N ASP A 393 52.73 9.49 19.73
CA ASP A 393 53.09 8.65 20.88
C ASP A 393 51.92 7.98 21.61
N PRO A 394 51.27 7.00 20.98
CA PRO A 394 50.50 7.06 19.76
C PRO A 394 49.05 7.50 20.04
N HIS A 395 48.61 8.51 19.28
CA HIS A 395 47.21 8.88 19.14
C HIS A 395 46.58 8.10 17.98
N TYR A 396 45.32 7.74 18.11
CA TYR A 396 44.54 6.99 17.13
C TYR A 396 43.24 7.72 16.84
N ARG A 397 42.82 7.70 15.58
CA ARG A 397 41.50 8.14 15.11
C ARG A 397 40.93 7.09 14.17
N THR A 398 39.75 6.58 14.49
CA THR A 398 39.07 5.49 13.76
C THR A 398 38.48 5.98 12.43
N PHE A 399 38.11 5.03 11.56
CA PHE A 399 37.40 5.32 10.30
C PHE A 399 36.12 6.15 10.50
N ASP A 400 35.42 5.94 11.62
CA ASP A 400 34.17 6.65 11.93
C ASP A 400 34.41 7.94 12.73
N GLY A 401 35.65 8.21 13.16
CA GLY A 401 36.10 9.47 13.75
C GLY A 401 36.25 9.49 15.28
N SER A 402 36.03 8.36 15.97
CA SER A 402 36.34 8.21 17.40
C SER A 402 37.85 8.34 17.62
N SER A 403 38.29 8.93 18.74
CA SER A 403 39.69 9.28 18.98
C SER A 403 40.16 8.86 20.38
N PHE A 404 41.39 8.36 20.49
CA PHE A 404 42.00 7.93 21.76
C PHE A 404 43.53 7.95 21.73
N SER A 405 44.16 7.89 22.89
CA SER A 405 45.63 7.78 23.08
C SER A 405 45.97 6.49 23.82
N TYR A 406 46.99 5.75 23.41
CA TYR A 406 47.50 4.60 24.20
C TYR A 406 48.99 4.33 23.98
N GLN A 407 49.83 4.80 24.90
CA GLN A 407 51.24 4.45 24.96
C GLN A 407 51.39 2.95 25.31
N GLY A 408 51.87 2.16 24.35
CA GLY A 408 52.03 0.71 24.49
C GLY A 408 53.22 0.18 23.70
N LEU A 409 54.14 -0.50 24.39
CA LEU A 409 55.34 -1.14 23.82
C LEU A 409 55.04 -2.54 23.24
N CYS A 410 54.32 -2.57 22.12
CA CYS A 410 54.23 -3.76 21.29
C CYS A 410 53.90 -3.44 19.83
N SER A 411 53.67 -4.49 19.05
CA SER A 411 53.04 -4.43 17.74
C SER A 411 51.52 -4.53 17.90
N TYR A 412 50.75 -3.71 17.20
CA TYR A 412 49.29 -3.69 17.31
C TYR A 412 48.62 -3.68 15.93
N ILE A 413 47.47 -4.35 15.83
CA ILE A 413 46.70 -4.41 14.59
C ILE A 413 45.87 -3.14 14.46
N LEU A 414 46.24 -2.30 13.50
CA LEU A 414 45.48 -1.10 13.16
C LEU A 414 44.16 -1.49 12.49
N VAL A 415 44.22 -2.39 11.51
CA VAL A 415 43.04 -2.89 10.79
C VAL A 415 43.31 -4.26 10.17
N GLN A 416 42.29 -5.10 10.12
CA GLN A 416 42.23 -6.33 9.33
C GLN A 416 40.82 -6.54 8.73
N ASP A 417 40.68 -7.38 7.70
CA ASP A 417 39.36 -7.89 7.27
C ASP A 417 38.83 -8.91 8.28
N CYS A 418 37.58 -8.74 8.71
CA CYS A 418 36.94 -9.51 9.77
C CYS A 418 35.66 -10.24 9.32
N THR A 419 35.38 -10.30 8.01
CA THR A 419 34.24 -11.02 7.42
C THR A 419 34.10 -12.47 7.90
N LEU A 420 35.22 -13.19 8.01
CA LEU A 420 35.29 -14.56 8.56
C LEU A 420 35.79 -14.56 10.02
N ARG A 421 35.26 -13.66 10.85
CA ARG A 421 35.72 -13.41 12.25
C ARG A 421 37.23 -13.12 12.37
N GLY A 422 37.87 -12.70 11.28
CA GLY A 422 39.31 -12.47 11.23
C GLY A 422 40.18 -13.74 11.29
N GLN A 423 39.64 -14.93 10.98
CA GLN A 423 40.43 -16.17 10.91
C GLN A 423 41.39 -16.18 9.72
N THR A 424 40.94 -15.71 8.55
CA THR A 424 41.72 -15.58 7.31
C THR A 424 41.54 -14.17 6.73
N PRO A 425 42.17 -13.14 7.32
CA PRO A 425 42.02 -11.76 6.86
C PRO A 425 42.70 -11.56 5.50
N GLN A 426 41.98 -11.02 4.51
CA GLN A 426 42.54 -10.70 3.18
C GLN A 426 43.74 -9.74 3.28
N PHE A 427 43.69 -8.82 4.23
CA PHE A 427 44.82 -7.97 4.61
C PHE A 427 44.80 -7.65 6.11
N THR A 428 45.97 -7.37 6.66
CA THR A 428 46.20 -6.91 8.04
C THR A 428 47.29 -5.83 8.05
N VAL A 429 47.00 -4.67 8.64
CA VAL A 429 47.95 -3.56 8.84
C VAL A 429 48.34 -3.49 10.31
N ILE A 430 49.65 -3.46 10.57
CA ILE A 430 50.24 -3.58 11.91
C ILE A 430 51.17 -2.38 12.15
N SER A 431 50.94 -1.64 13.23
CA SER A 431 51.94 -0.69 13.76
C SER A 431 52.95 -1.45 14.62
N HIS A 432 54.21 -1.02 14.59
CA HIS A 432 55.25 -1.55 15.46
C HIS A 432 55.86 -0.42 16.29
N ASN A 433 55.50 -0.38 17.57
CA ASN A 433 55.88 0.70 18.49
C ASN A 433 57.09 0.26 19.32
N ALA A 434 58.05 1.18 19.54
CA ALA A 434 59.21 0.96 20.40
C ALA A 434 59.73 2.30 20.97
N ASN A 435 60.58 2.26 21.99
CA ASN A 435 61.25 3.45 22.52
C ASN A 435 62.10 4.15 21.44
N ASP A 436 62.12 5.48 21.44
CA ASP A 436 63.16 6.30 20.82
C ASP A 436 64.39 6.46 21.74
N GLU A 437 65.32 7.31 21.32
CA GLU A 437 66.55 7.64 22.05
C GLU A 437 66.29 8.37 23.38
N ASN A 438 65.05 8.85 23.60
CA ASN A 438 64.59 9.55 24.79
C ASN A 438 63.60 8.69 25.62
N GLU A 439 63.56 7.37 25.38
CA GLU A 439 62.63 6.39 25.97
C GLU A 439 61.13 6.58 25.64
N ASN A 440 60.77 7.44 24.68
CA ASN A 440 59.37 7.66 24.28
C ASN A 440 58.84 6.57 23.35
N VAL A 441 57.62 6.10 23.60
CA VAL A 441 56.96 5.07 22.77
C VAL A 441 56.49 5.68 21.46
N VAL A 442 57.18 5.38 20.35
CA VAL A 442 56.81 5.86 19.01
C VAL A 442 56.71 4.72 18.01
N MET A 443 55.84 4.87 17.01
CA MET A 443 55.76 3.99 15.86
C MET A 443 57.09 4.04 15.07
N LYS A 444 57.69 2.88 14.77
CA LYS A 444 58.97 2.77 14.04
C LYS A 444 58.82 2.32 12.60
N ARG A 445 57.78 1.53 12.33
CA ARG A 445 57.45 0.97 11.01
C ARG A 445 56.00 0.48 11.00
N VAL A 446 55.40 0.51 9.83
CA VAL A 446 54.13 -0.18 9.55
C VAL A 446 54.45 -1.48 8.81
N SER A 447 53.70 -2.55 9.04
CA SER A 447 53.75 -3.75 8.19
C SER A 447 52.38 -4.10 7.68
N ILE A 448 52.31 -4.41 6.39
CA ILE A 448 51.12 -4.76 5.66
C ILE A 448 51.29 -6.23 5.29
N LEU A 449 50.38 -7.06 5.77
CA LEU A 449 50.29 -8.47 5.43
C LEU A 449 49.09 -8.64 4.50
N ILE A 450 49.29 -9.28 3.35
CA ILE A 450 48.22 -9.66 2.42
C ILE A 450 48.15 -11.18 2.37
N GLY A 451 46.96 -11.75 2.51
CA GLY A 451 46.71 -13.18 2.28
C GLY A 451 46.52 -13.47 0.79
N ASN A 452 47.20 -14.49 0.29
CA ASN A 452 47.02 -15.03 -1.06
C ASN A 452 46.06 -16.23 -1.05
N GLU A 453 45.66 -16.72 -2.23
CA GLU A 453 44.74 -17.86 -2.38
C GLU A 453 45.34 -19.23 -1.97
N ASP A 454 46.66 -19.30 -1.78
CA ASP A 454 47.44 -20.48 -1.39
C ASP A 454 47.79 -20.49 0.12
N ASP A 455 47.04 -19.74 0.93
CA ASP A 455 47.30 -19.43 2.35
C ASP A 455 48.68 -18.77 2.63
N SER A 456 49.45 -18.41 1.59
CA SER A 456 50.71 -17.70 1.78
C SER A 456 50.48 -16.22 2.12
N VAL A 457 51.35 -15.66 2.97
CA VAL A 457 51.25 -14.27 3.42
C VAL A 457 52.33 -13.42 2.76
N PHE A 458 51.92 -12.48 1.91
CA PHE A 458 52.80 -11.49 1.33
C PHE A 458 53.03 -10.33 2.31
N ARG A 459 54.30 -9.98 2.58
CA ARG A 459 54.68 -9.00 3.60
C ARG A 459 55.36 -7.78 2.97
N ILE A 460 54.76 -6.61 3.15
CA ILE A 460 55.32 -5.30 2.81
C ILE A 460 55.58 -4.55 4.12
N GLN A 461 56.68 -3.79 4.21
CA GLN A 461 57.01 -2.98 5.38
C GLN A 461 57.31 -1.54 4.97
N LEU A 462 56.67 -0.57 5.64
CA LEU A 462 56.98 0.84 5.51
C LEU A 462 57.87 1.22 6.70
N CYS A 463 59.13 1.55 6.42
CA CYS A 463 60.15 1.88 7.40
C CYS A 463 60.33 3.40 7.52
N LYS A 464 61.14 3.83 8.51
CA LYS A 464 61.61 5.21 8.58
C LYS A 464 62.24 5.68 7.25
N ASP A 465 62.24 6.99 7.06
CA ASP A 465 62.82 7.68 5.90
C ASP A 465 62.15 7.26 4.58
N LYS A 466 60.89 6.82 4.67
CA LYS A 466 60.00 6.41 3.57
C LYS A 466 60.52 5.21 2.76
N LEU A 467 61.41 4.41 3.37
CA LEU A 467 61.94 3.18 2.79
C LEU A 467 60.88 2.07 2.79
N ILE A 468 60.80 1.28 1.72
CA ILE A 468 59.92 0.11 1.61
C ILE A 468 60.75 -1.17 1.62
N ARG A 469 60.25 -2.21 2.31
CA ARG A 469 60.73 -3.59 2.13
C ARG A 469 59.63 -4.51 1.62
N GLU A 470 59.91 -5.24 0.55
CA GLU A 470 59.03 -6.24 -0.06
C GLU A 470 59.58 -7.65 0.23
N GLN A 471 58.83 -8.45 1.00
CA GLN A 471 59.20 -9.75 1.60
C GLN A 471 60.43 -9.76 2.53
N GLY A 472 61.36 -8.80 2.38
CA GLY A 472 62.57 -8.58 3.18
C GLY A 472 63.52 -7.59 2.50
N GLU A 473 63.56 -7.63 1.17
CA GLU A 473 64.41 -6.82 0.31
C GLU A 473 63.90 -5.38 0.17
N MET A 474 64.80 -4.42 -0.04
CA MET A 474 64.42 -3.02 -0.24
C MET A 474 63.99 -2.75 -1.68
N VAL A 475 62.93 -1.95 -1.87
CA VAL A 475 62.44 -1.52 -3.19
C VAL A 475 62.48 0.01 -3.32
N SER A 476 62.83 0.49 -4.52
CA SER A 476 62.92 1.92 -4.86
C SER A 476 61.55 2.51 -5.17
N VAL A 477 61.28 3.73 -4.71
CA VAL A 477 60.04 4.48 -5.03
C VAL A 477 60.33 5.48 -6.17
N PRO A 478 59.49 5.61 -7.20
CA PRO A 478 58.21 4.92 -7.41
C PRO A 478 58.37 3.42 -7.75
N HIS A 479 57.44 2.61 -7.22
CA HIS A 479 57.37 1.15 -7.41
C HIS A 479 55.99 0.77 -7.93
N GLU A 480 55.92 -0.14 -8.91
CA GLU A 480 54.66 -0.66 -9.42
C GLU A 480 54.71 -2.19 -9.57
N ARG A 481 53.83 -2.89 -8.85
CA ARG A 481 53.72 -4.35 -8.88
C ARG A 481 52.41 -4.76 -9.56
N SER A 482 52.36 -4.65 -10.89
CA SER A 482 51.15 -4.97 -11.67
C SER A 482 51.08 -6.42 -12.15
N PHE A 483 52.21 -7.12 -12.32
CA PHE A 483 52.24 -8.47 -12.95
C PHE A 483 52.09 -9.67 -12.01
N ARG A 484 52.10 -9.49 -10.68
CA ARG A 484 51.96 -10.58 -9.69
C ARG A 484 51.19 -10.10 -8.46
N PRO A 485 50.29 -10.91 -7.87
CA PRO A 485 49.64 -10.56 -6.61
C PRO A 485 50.66 -10.42 -5.46
N PRO A 486 50.37 -9.60 -4.43
CA PRO A 486 49.33 -8.59 -4.42
C PRO A 486 49.67 -7.45 -5.39
N GLN A 487 48.68 -6.95 -6.11
CA GLN A 487 48.86 -5.79 -6.99
C GLN A 487 48.83 -4.48 -6.19
N TYR A 488 49.90 -3.70 -6.29
CA TYR A 488 50.00 -2.39 -5.61
C TYR A 488 50.94 -1.43 -6.36
N HIS A 489 50.76 -0.13 -6.11
CA HIS A 489 51.74 0.89 -6.48
C HIS A 489 52.18 1.67 -5.24
N ALA A 490 53.41 2.19 -5.26
CA ALA A 490 53.95 3.08 -4.24
C ALA A 490 54.58 4.31 -4.89
N VAL A 491 54.17 5.50 -4.48
CA VAL A 491 54.58 6.80 -5.06
C VAL A 491 54.71 7.86 -3.97
N PHE A 492 55.41 8.96 -4.25
CA PHE A 492 55.37 10.13 -3.38
C PHE A 492 54.21 11.07 -3.77
N ASP A 493 53.49 11.60 -2.77
CA ASP A 493 52.49 12.65 -2.98
C ASP A 493 53.14 14.04 -3.18
N ARG A 494 52.30 15.06 -3.42
CA ARG A 494 52.77 16.46 -3.62
C ARG A 494 53.41 17.09 -2.38
N THR A 495 53.16 16.55 -1.20
CA THR A 495 53.79 16.91 0.07
C THR A 495 55.00 16.02 0.41
N GLY A 496 55.34 15.07 -0.47
CA GLY A 496 56.46 14.14 -0.34
C GLY A 496 56.20 12.96 0.60
N ASN A 497 54.98 12.72 1.08
CA ASN A 497 54.66 11.51 1.85
C ASN A 497 54.64 10.28 0.94
N LEU A 498 54.91 9.11 1.49
CA LEU A 498 54.81 7.86 0.74
C LEU A 498 53.37 7.37 0.72
N VAL A 499 52.77 7.25 -0.46
CA VAL A 499 51.44 6.68 -0.67
C VAL A 499 51.57 5.29 -1.29
N VAL A 500 50.94 4.29 -0.67
CA VAL A 500 50.93 2.88 -1.12
C VAL A 500 49.49 2.42 -1.30
N THR A 501 49.12 2.05 -2.53
CA THR A 501 47.71 1.82 -2.92
C THR A 501 47.50 0.40 -3.42
N PHE A 502 46.52 -0.31 -2.84
CA PHE A 502 46.13 -1.67 -3.21
C PHE A 502 44.77 -1.63 -3.93
N ILE A 503 44.79 -1.36 -5.24
CA ILE A 503 43.58 -1.05 -6.03
C ILE A 503 42.53 -2.16 -5.90
N ASN A 504 42.91 -3.42 -6.13
CA ASN A 504 41.97 -4.56 -6.09
C ASN A 504 41.48 -4.88 -4.67
N LEU A 505 42.23 -4.47 -3.64
CA LEU A 505 41.83 -4.63 -2.24
C LEU A 505 41.10 -3.40 -1.70
N GLY A 506 40.94 -2.32 -2.50
CA GLY A 506 40.14 -1.16 -2.13
C GLY A 506 40.63 -0.37 -0.92
N PHE A 507 41.93 -0.34 -0.64
CA PHE A 507 42.53 0.50 0.41
C PHE A 507 43.89 1.08 0.01
N SER A 508 44.31 2.14 0.71
CA SER A 508 45.64 2.74 0.60
C SER A 508 46.18 3.17 1.96
N LEU A 509 47.49 3.37 2.04
CA LEU A 509 48.19 3.96 3.17
C LEU A 509 48.97 5.19 2.71
N LEU A 510 49.01 6.23 3.55
CA LEU A 510 49.94 7.36 3.46
C LEU A 510 50.87 7.29 4.68
N TRP A 511 52.17 7.42 4.46
CA TRP A 511 53.22 7.31 5.48
C TRP A 511 54.16 8.52 5.42
N ASP A 512 54.30 9.21 6.56
CA ASP A 512 55.11 10.43 6.69
C ASP A 512 56.64 10.16 6.70
N GLY A 513 57.05 8.91 6.87
CA GLY A 513 58.45 8.51 7.03
C GLY A 513 58.98 8.55 8.46
N GLN A 514 58.17 8.94 9.44
CA GLN A 514 58.59 9.17 10.82
C GLN A 514 57.70 8.43 11.82
N ALA A 515 56.46 8.89 12.02
CA ALA A 515 55.57 8.44 13.09
C ALA A 515 54.06 8.67 12.82
N MET A 516 53.65 8.93 11.57
CA MET A 516 52.24 9.09 11.17
C MET A 516 51.88 8.21 9.98
N VAL A 517 50.78 7.46 10.14
CA VAL A 517 50.13 6.73 9.05
C VAL A 517 48.66 7.13 8.95
N GLU A 518 48.21 7.49 7.74
CA GLU A 518 46.79 7.46 7.38
C GLU A 518 46.50 6.16 6.61
N ILE A 519 45.39 5.50 6.94
CA ILE A 519 44.89 4.32 6.24
C ILE A 519 43.51 4.68 5.70
N THR A 520 43.35 4.71 4.38
CA THR A 520 42.09 5.03 3.72
C THR A 520 41.46 3.77 3.13
N ALA A 521 40.23 3.46 3.54
CA ALA A 521 39.48 2.30 3.09
C ALA A 521 38.25 2.74 2.27
N SER A 522 38.06 2.15 1.09
CA SER A 522 36.88 2.39 0.26
C SER A 522 35.62 1.73 0.82
N ARG A 523 34.45 2.25 0.44
CA ARG A 523 33.11 1.84 0.92
C ARG A 523 32.84 0.32 0.89
N SER A 524 33.51 -0.45 0.03
CA SER A 524 33.38 -1.92 -0.03
C SER A 524 33.82 -2.65 1.25
N HIS A 525 34.49 -1.94 2.17
CA HIS A 525 34.91 -2.41 3.49
C HIS A 525 34.00 -2.00 4.65
N ARG A 526 32.93 -1.25 4.37
CA ARG A 526 31.98 -0.79 5.40
C ARG A 526 31.44 -1.97 6.22
N SER A 527 31.60 -1.90 7.54
CA SER A 527 31.23 -2.95 8.50
C SER A 527 31.89 -4.32 8.28
N ARG A 528 33.02 -4.37 7.57
CA ARG A 528 33.85 -5.59 7.39
C ARG A 528 35.18 -5.55 8.14
N LEU A 529 35.63 -4.36 8.53
CA LEU A 529 36.93 -4.15 9.17
C LEU A 529 36.83 -4.36 10.68
N CYS A 530 37.96 -4.67 11.31
CA CYS A 530 38.13 -4.52 12.75
C CYS A 530 39.61 -4.34 13.12
N GLY A 531 39.88 -3.72 14.27
CA GLY A 531 41.22 -3.33 14.75
C GLY A 531 41.17 -2.03 15.56
N LEU A 532 42.33 -1.43 15.83
CA LEU A 532 42.40 -0.11 16.50
C LEU A 532 41.76 1.04 15.70
N CYS A 533 41.62 0.88 14.38
CA CYS A 533 40.91 1.80 13.50
C CYS A 533 39.37 1.69 13.56
N GLY A 534 38.82 0.85 14.43
CA GLY A 534 37.38 0.65 14.54
C GLY A 534 36.82 -0.33 13.50
N ASN A 535 35.49 -0.29 13.29
CA ASN A 535 34.79 -1.25 12.43
C ASN A 535 34.23 -0.67 11.11
N PHE A 536 34.32 0.65 10.93
CA PHE A 536 33.86 1.38 9.74
C PHE A 536 32.36 1.19 9.44
N ASN A 537 31.49 1.47 10.41
CA ASN A 537 30.02 1.41 10.27
C ASN A 537 29.33 2.80 10.35
N ASN A 538 30.10 3.90 10.45
CA ASN A 538 29.67 5.27 10.74
C ASN A 538 29.00 5.44 12.14
N TYR A 539 29.50 4.77 13.18
CA TYR A 539 28.96 4.86 14.55
C TYR A 539 30.05 4.78 15.64
N THR A 540 30.69 5.93 15.90
CA THR A 540 31.79 6.16 16.88
C THR A 540 31.63 5.64 18.32
N ALA A 541 30.49 5.06 18.69
CA ALA A 541 30.25 4.50 20.02
C ALA A 541 30.48 2.99 20.12
N ASP A 542 30.63 2.25 19.01
CA ASP A 542 31.05 0.84 19.02
C ASP A 542 32.45 0.57 18.44
N ASP A 543 33.17 1.61 18.03
CA ASP A 543 34.56 1.55 17.55
C ASP A 543 35.52 0.80 18.49
N MET A 544 35.35 0.94 19.81
CA MET A 544 36.19 0.31 20.82
C MET A 544 35.77 -1.15 21.13
N LEU A 545 35.60 -1.96 20.08
CA LEU A 545 35.30 -3.40 20.17
C LEU A 545 36.59 -4.22 20.44
N PRO A 546 36.75 -4.86 21.61
CA PRO A 546 37.92 -5.71 21.87
C PRO A 546 37.94 -6.93 20.95
N ARG A 547 39.13 -7.42 20.58
CA ARG A 547 39.34 -8.48 19.57
C ARG A 547 38.54 -9.77 19.76
N TYR A 548 38.21 -10.10 21.01
CA TYR A 548 37.38 -11.26 21.39
C TYR A 548 36.16 -10.85 22.23
N GLY A 549 35.80 -9.56 22.24
CA GLY A 549 34.68 -9.01 23.01
C GLY A 549 33.36 -9.07 22.24
N GLY A 550 32.26 -9.39 22.93
CA GLY A 550 30.90 -9.35 22.38
C GLY A 550 30.24 -7.96 22.39
N ALA A 551 30.91 -6.95 22.95
CA ALA A 551 30.44 -5.58 23.07
C ALA A 551 31.62 -4.61 23.13
N ALA A 552 31.39 -3.34 22.77
CA ALA A 552 32.38 -2.28 22.90
C ALA A 552 32.65 -1.91 24.36
N THR A 553 33.86 -1.41 24.65
CA THR A 553 34.28 -0.95 25.98
C THR A 553 34.60 0.54 25.99
N THR A 554 34.57 1.17 27.17
CA THR A 554 35.12 2.51 27.41
C THR A 554 36.53 2.47 28.00
N ASP A 555 37.05 1.30 28.38
CA ASP A 555 38.43 1.12 28.81
C ASP A 555 39.35 0.98 27.59
N VAL A 556 40.03 2.07 27.23
CA VAL A 556 41.00 2.16 26.13
C VAL A 556 42.14 1.15 26.30
N ALA A 557 42.57 0.85 27.54
CA ALA A 557 43.63 -0.12 27.77
C ALA A 557 43.14 -1.55 27.50
N LEU A 558 41.94 -1.90 27.95
CA LEU A 558 41.31 -3.19 27.63
C LEU A 558 41.11 -3.38 26.13
N PHE A 559 40.66 -2.33 25.43
CA PHE A 559 40.53 -2.34 23.98
C PHE A 559 41.88 -2.56 23.29
N VAL A 560 42.87 -1.70 23.55
CA VAL A 560 44.13 -1.71 22.79
C VAL A 560 44.98 -2.96 23.07
N GLU A 561 45.02 -3.42 24.31
CA GLU A 561 45.75 -4.64 24.68
C GLU A 561 45.18 -5.90 24.01
N SER A 562 43.88 -5.93 23.68
CA SER A 562 43.27 -7.04 22.94
C SER A 562 43.70 -7.12 21.47
N TRP A 563 44.21 -6.02 20.91
CA TRP A 563 44.63 -5.89 19.50
C TRP A 563 46.14 -6.09 19.28
N LYS A 564 46.85 -6.64 20.27
CA LYS A 564 48.27 -7.02 20.16
C LYS A 564 48.52 -8.03 19.03
N TRP A 565 49.65 -7.85 18.35
CA TRP A 565 50.15 -8.75 17.29
C TRP A 565 51.31 -9.62 17.79
N GLY A 566 51.00 -10.88 18.08
CA GLY A 566 51.94 -11.91 18.51
C GLY A 566 52.32 -11.85 20.00
N ASP A 567 52.84 -12.96 20.52
CA ASP A 567 53.00 -13.18 21.97
C ASP A 567 54.22 -12.48 22.59
N ARG A 568 55.09 -11.89 21.77
CA ARG A 568 56.33 -11.21 22.20
C ARG A 568 56.14 -9.71 22.41
N CYS A 569 55.23 -9.36 23.32
CA CYS A 569 55.19 -8.04 23.97
C CYS A 569 55.94 -8.11 25.30
N ASP A 570 56.87 -7.19 25.58
CA ASP A 570 57.50 -7.15 26.92
C ASP A 570 56.47 -6.63 27.93
N SER A 571 56.05 -7.50 28.86
CA SER A 571 54.99 -7.23 29.83
C SER A 571 55.40 -6.23 30.93
N LYS A 572 56.62 -5.70 30.89
CA LYS A 572 57.16 -4.67 31.79
C LYS A 572 56.60 -3.26 31.55
N TRP A 573 55.60 -3.07 30.69
CA TRP A 573 54.87 -1.80 30.60
C TRP A 573 54.11 -1.51 31.91
N LYS A 574 54.81 -0.89 32.86
CA LYS A 574 54.19 -0.31 34.05
C LYS A 574 53.16 0.71 33.58
N LYS A 575 51.90 0.59 33.99
CA LYS A 575 50.92 1.67 33.82
C LYS A 575 51.54 2.97 34.35
N LYS A 576 51.81 3.94 33.45
CA LYS A 576 52.04 5.34 33.83
C LYS A 576 50.89 5.69 34.79
N LYS A 577 51.20 6.17 36.00
CA LYS A 577 50.15 6.52 36.97
C LYS A 577 49.19 7.50 36.29
N ILE A 578 47.89 7.35 36.55
CA ILE A 578 46.86 8.31 36.11
C ILE A 578 47.37 9.71 36.46
N PHE A 579 47.63 10.53 35.44
CA PHE A 579 48.45 11.71 35.59
C PHE A 579 47.67 12.80 36.32
N ARG A 580 47.85 12.88 37.64
CA ARG A 580 47.55 14.11 38.36
C ARG A 580 48.60 15.13 37.97
N CYS A 581 48.16 16.34 37.64
CA CYS A 581 49.00 17.51 37.43
C CYS A 581 49.54 18.05 38.76
N GLU A 582 50.26 17.19 39.51
CA GLU A 582 50.92 17.51 40.80
C GLU A 582 52.32 18.12 40.60
N ASN A 583 52.82 18.21 39.35
CA ASN A 583 54.08 18.87 39.00
C ASN A 583 53.98 20.40 39.24
N PRO A 584 54.75 20.98 40.20
CA PRO A 584 54.66 22.41 40.53
C PRO A 584 55.11 23.37 39.42
N ALA A 585 55.80 22.89 38.38
CA ALA A 585 56.20 23.70 37.23
C ALA A 585 55.04 24.03 36.27
N VAL A 586 53.93 23.29 36.34
CA VAL A 586 52.79 23.43 35.43
C VAL A 586 51.98 24.68 35.78
N LYS A 587 51.97 25.65 34.86
CA LYS A 587 51.25 26.92 35.02
C LYS A 587 49.74 26.72 34.86
N LYS A 588 48.97 27.32 35.77
CA LYS A 588 47.48 27.26 35.74
C LYS A 588 46.90 27.93 34.51
N GLU A 589 47.61 28.92 33.97
CA GLU A 589 47.29 29.66 32.76
C GLU A 589 47.34 28.75 31.52
N ASP A 590 48.34 27.87 31.47
CA ASP A 590 48.60 26.98 30.33
C ASP A 590 47.61 25.79 30.34
N LEU A 591 47.24 25.30 31.54
CA LEU A 591 46.06 24.43 31.72
C LEU A 591 44.72 25.11 31.41
N SER A 592 44.65 26.44 31.50
CA SER A 592 43.46 27.21 31.13
C SER A 592 43.35 27.39 29.62
N ALA A 593 44.47 27.52 28.90
CA ALA A 593 44.50 27.63 27.44
C ALA A 593 43.83 26.43 26.75
N CYS A 594 43.98 25.21 27.28
CA CYS A 594 43.27 24.03 26.80
C CYS A 594 41.74 24.17 26.75
N LYS A 595 41.15 25.01 27.62
CA LYS A 595 39.70 25.25 27.66
C LYS A 595 39.21 26.10 26.47
N MET A 596 40.12 26.75 25.73
CA MET A 596 39.79 27.55 24.53
C MET A 596 39.11 26.74 23.44
N LEU A 597 39.38 25.44 23.33
CA LEU A 597 38.67 24.52 22.44
C LEU A 597 37.15 24.56 22.67
N ARG A 598 36.73 24.71 23.94
CA ARG A 598 35.32 24.78 24.36
C ARG A 598 34.74 26.20 24.39
N SER A 599 35.56 27.25 24.47
CA SER A 599 35.08 28.64 24.63
C SER A 599 35.29 29.53 23.40
N SER A 600 36.38 29.37 22.63
CA SER A 600 36.72 30.24 21.49
C SER A 600 35.69 30.19 20.36
N MET A 601 35.20 31.37 19.95
CA MET A 601 34.18 31.53 18.90
C MET A 601 34.58 30.94 17.54
N LEU A 602 35.88 30.80 17.28
CA LEU A 602 36.44 30.15 16.08
C LEU A 602 35.95 28.71 15.89
N PHE A 603 35.65 28.01 16.98
CA PHE A 603 35.34 26.57 16.97
C PHE A 603 33.84 26.25 17.04
N VAL A 604 32.95 27.24 16.96
CA VAL A 604 31.50 27.03 17.20
C VAL A 604 30.89 25.97 16.29
N GLY A 605 31.23 25.95 14.99
CA GLY A 605 30.80 24.89 14.06
C GLY A 605 31.36 23.52 14.45
N CYS A 606 32.68 23.46 14.67
CA CYS A 606 33.43 22.24 14.99
C CYS A 606 32.93 21.50 16.24
N ARG A 607 32.45 22.21 17.27
CA ARG A 607 31.92 21.58 18.50
C ARG A 607 30.73 20.64 18.28
N SER A 608 30.00 20.78 17.16
CA SER A 608 28.83 19.95 16.84
C SER A 608 29.18 18.63 16.15
N ILE A 609 30.39 18.53 15.56
CA ILE A 609 30.80 17.41 14.69
C ILE A 609 32.09 16.74 15.20
N ILE A 610 33.04 17.51 15.77
CA ILE A 610 34.30 17.03 16.31
C ILE A 610 34.24 17.09 17.84
N ARG A 611 34.40 15.94 18.52
CA ARG A 611 34.35 15.82 19.98
C ARG A 611 35.44 16.67 20.65
N VAL A 612 35.06 17.83 21.16
CA VAL A 612 35.95 18.80 21.81
C VAL A 612 36.63 18.21 23.05
N HIS A 613 35.94 17.34 23.79
CA HIS A 613 36.39 16.83 25.09
C HIS A 613 37.74 16.11 24.99
N ASP A 614 37.86 15.23 24.00
CA ASP A 614 38.99 14.35 23.76
C ASP A 614 40.28 15.18 23.53
N TYR A 615 40.16 16.29 22.79
CA TYR A 615 41.24 17.26 22.55
C TYR A 615 41.56 18.14 23.78
N ILE A 616 40.57 18.44 24.63
CA ILE A 616 40.82 19.14 25.91
C ILE A 616 41.59 18.23 26.86
N MET A 617 41.23 16.94 26.94
CA MET A 617 41.94 15.97 27.77
C MET A 617 43.37 15.77 27.27
N LYS A 618 43.57 15.50 25.98
CA LYS A 618 44.90 15.46 25.34
C LYS A 618 45.73 16.71 25.62
N CYS A 619 45.13 17.89 25.52
CA CYS A 619 45.81 19.15 25.80
C CYS A 619 46.27 19.26 27.26
N MET A 620 45.46 18.82 28.21
CA MET A 620 45.81 18.81 29.63
C MET A 620 46.89 17.76 29.94
N GLU A 621 46.86 16.61 29.28
CA GLU A 621 47.91 15.58 29.34
C GLU A 621 49.24 16.12 28.79
N ASP A 622 49.26 16.63 27.55
CA ASP A 622 50.44 17.26 26.90
C ASP A 622 51.04 18.36 27.81
N VAL A 623 50.21 19.18 28.46
CA VAL A 623 50.66 20.24 29.40
C VAL A 623 51.23 19.68 30.71
N CYS A 624 50.70 18.58 31.24
CA CYS A 624 51.13 18.04 32.53
C CYS A 624 52.35 17.12 32.46
N GLU A 625 52.67 16.54 31.30
CA GLU A 625 53.97 15.89 31.07
C GLU A 625 55.11 16.92 31.00
N ASN A 626 54.82 18.17 30.61
CA ASN A 626 55.74 19.32 30.64
C ASN A 626 56.99 19.14 29.73
N SER A 627 56.87 18.38 28.66
CA SER A 627 57.96 17.99 27.74
C SER A 627 58.31 19.04 26.66
N CYS A 628 58.06 20.33 26.90
CA CYS A 628 57.95 21.34 25.82
C CYS A 628 58.80 22.60 26.04
N ASP A 629 59.28 23.21 24.95
CA ASP A 629 60.03 24.47 24.95
C ASP A 629 59.15 25.67 25.36
N TYR A 630 59.74 26.61 26.09
CA TYR A 630 59.17 27.93 26.39
C TYR A 630 58.73 28.68 25.12
N ARG A 631 59.38 28.43 23.97
CA ARG A 631 59.03 29.03 22.66
C ARG A 631 57.81 28.39 21.99
N ASN A 632 57.38 27.19 22.40
CA ASN A 632 56.19 26.51 21.85
C ASN A 632 55.49 25.71 22.96
N PRO A 633 54.63 26.36 23.78
CA PRO A 633 53.98 25.73 24.92
C PRO A 633 53.14 24.50 24.54
N CYS A 634 53.13 23.47 25.39
CA CYS A 634 52.53 22.16 25.10
C CYS A 634 51.10 22.22 24.53
N PHE A 635 50.24 23.07 25.11
CA PHE A 635 48.85 23.21 24.66
C PHE A 635 48.72 23.66 23.20
N CYS A 636 49.73 24.33 22.62
CA CYS A 636 49.70 24.78 21.24
C CYS A 636 49.62 23.61 20.25
N LYS A 637 50.24 22.45 20.55
CA LYS A 637 50.09 21.21 19.76
C LYS A 637 48.61 20.82 19.64
N ALA A 638 47.94 20.60 20.78
CA ALA A 638 46.54 20.20 20.80
C ALA A 638 45.55 21.27 20.29
N LEU A 639 45.84 22.57 20.47
CA LEU A 639 45.08 23.65 19.84
C LEU A 639 45.20 23.61 18.31
N ASN A 640 46.42 23.47 17.79
CA ASN A 640 46.71 23.45 16.36
C ASN A 640 46.10 22.20 15.70
N ASP A 641 46.24 21.02 16.30
CA ASP A 641 45.62 19.76 15.84
C ASP A 641 44.10 19.92 15.64
N TYR A 642 43.41 20.51 16.63
CA TYR A 642 41.96 20.72 16.56
C TYR A 642 41.59 21.75 15.49
N ALA A 643 42.35 22.84 15.35
CA ALA A 643 42.07 23.87 14.35
C ALA A 643 42.31 23.39 12.91
N LEU A 644 43.33 22.57 12.68
CA LEU A 644 43.58 21.93 11.38
C LEU A 644 42.43 20.99 11.02
N LEU A 645 42.00 20.11 11.93
CA LEU A 645 40.83 19.25 11.68
C LEU A 645 39.52 20.05 11.49
N CYS A 646 39.41 21.18 12.18
CA CYS A 646 38.29 22.11 12.06
C CYS A 646 38.27 22.84 10.71
N ASN A 647 39.45 23.15 10.15
CA ASN A 647 39.64 23.68 8.80
C ASN A 647 39.32 22.63 7.72
N ASP A 648 39.86 21.42 7.85
CA ASP A 648 39.59 20.26 6.98
C ASP A 648 38.11 19.88 6.85
N SER A 649 37.28 20.38 7.76
CA SER A 649 35.83 20.15 7.79
C SER A 649 35.00 21.33 7.25
N ASP A 650 35.63 22.44 6.84
CA ASP A 650 34.98 23.73 6.54
C ASP A 650 34.15 24.31 7.72
N LEU A 651 34.56 24.04 8.96
CA LEU A 651 33.79 24.37 10.17
C LEU A 651 34.45 25.45 11.08
N LEU A 652 35.59 26.01 10.68
CA LEU A 652 36.18 27.19 11.33
C LEU A 652 35.31 28.43 11.07
N ASN A 653 34.92 29.10 12.16
CA ASN A 653 34.17 30.35 12.11
C ASN A 653 35.13 31.55 11.91
N LEU A 654 35.60 31.73 10.67
CA LEU A 654 36.46 32.84 10.27
C LEU A 654 35.64 34.01 9.68
N PRO A 655 36.06 35.28 9.88
CA PRO A 655 35.51 36.41 9.14
C PRO A 655 35.66 36.28 7.62
N LEU A 656 34.75 36.86 6.85
CA LEU A 656 34.74 36.77 5.38
C LEU A 656 36.01 37.33 4.72
N ASP A 657 36.64 38.34 5.33
CA ASP A 657 37.87 38.98 4.83
C ASP A 657 39.16 38.42 5.49
N PHE A 658 39.10 37.26 6.16
CA PHE A 658 40.23 36.74 6.93
C PHE A 658 41.31 36.13 6.01
N ASN A 659 42.46 36.81 5.90
CA ASN A 659 43.60 36.31 5.12
C ASN A 659 44.15 35.01 5.74
N VAL A 660 43.95 33.90 5.03
CA VAL A 660 44.09 32.52 5.54
C VAL A 660 45.55 32.11 5.84
N GLN A 661 46.54 32.94 5.47
CA GLN A 661 47.96 32.59 5.57
C GLN A 661 48.53 32.54 7.00
N ASP A 662 47.83 33.05 8.03
CA ASP A 662 48.41 33.24 9.38
C ASP A 662 47.35 33.17 10.53
N LEU A 663 46.69 32.02 10.73
CA LEU A 663 45.79 31.86 11.89
C LEU A 663 46.61 31.78 13.20
N THR A 664 46.28 32.65 14.16
CA THR A 664 46.84 32.61 15.52
C THR A 664 45.74 32.24 16.52
N ILE A 665 45.71 30.99 17.01
CA ILE A 665 44.65 30.53 17.94
C ILE A 665 44.79 31.19 19.31
N HIS A 666 46.02 31.33 19.80
CA HIS A 666 46.35 31.87 21.12
C HIS A 666 47.67 32.65 21.07
N PRO A 667 47.84 33.79 21.78
CA PRO A 667 49.00 34.68 21.60
C PRO A 667 50.37 34.08 21.93
N LYS A 668 50.45 32.98 22.70
CA LYS A 668 51.72 32.27 22.97
C LYS A 668 52.07 31.18 21.93
N CYS A 669 51.20 30.93 20.94
CA CYS A 669 51.40 29.86 19.97
C CYS A 669 51.99 30.37 18.64
N PRO A 670 52.77 29.54 17.92
CA PRO A 670 53.20 29.86 16.56
C PRO A 670 51.98 30.00 15.63
N ARG A 671 52.11 30.84 14.60
CA ARG A 671 51.08 31.00 13.57
C ARG A 671 50.92 29.72 12.76
N ILE A 672 49.69 29.42 12.36
CA ILE A 672 49.34 28.27 11.55
C ILE A 672 49.01 28.74 10.14
N ARG A 673 49.74 28.21 9.15
CA ARG A 673 49.27 28.20 7.77
C ARG A 673 48.17 27.16 7.65
N LEU A 674 46.92 27.61 7.58
CA LEU A 674 45.82 26.73 7.19
C LEU A 674 46.00 26.39 5.71
N ILE A 675 45.96 25.10 5.39
CA ILE A 675 45.98 24.65 4.00
C ILE A 675 44.57 24.88 3.45
N THR A 676 44.43 25.84 2.53
CA THR A 676 43.25 25.93 1.66
C THR A 676 43.36 24.88 0.56
N PRO A 677 42.33 24.02 0.36
CA PRO A 677 42.28 23.08 -0.76
C PRO A 677 42.03 23.78 -2.11
#